data_AF-A0A2K3NXF0-F1
#
_entry.id   AF-A0A2K3NXF0-F1
#
_cell.length_a   1.000
_cell.length_b   1.000
_cell.length_c   1.000
_cell.angle_alpha   90.00
_cell.angle_beta   90.00
_cell.angle_gamma   90.00
#
_symmetry.space_group_name_H-M   'P 1'
#
loop_
_entity.id
_entity.type
_entity.pdbx_description
1 polymer ?
#
loop_
_entity_poly.entity_id
_entity_poly.type
_entity_poly.pdbx_seq_one_letter_code
_entity_poly.pdbx_strand_id
1 'polypeptide(L)'
;MNDLLSVDNNHRHVIEMAGNSTATPQTLEKFYEEVEAVKKQLKELDQLHINLRNSHEKSKKLHSAKTVKELRSKMDSDVILSLKKAKLIKSRLESLDRSNEASRSLPDCGPGSSSDRTRSVVVSGLRKNLKDSMESFNGLREQISSEYRETVQRRYFTVTGEKADDKTVDLLISTGESETFLQKAIKEQGRATVMETIQEIEERHGAVKEIERNLNELHQVFLDMAVLVEAQGEELNDIESQMKRANSELRQRSRDMASIRMIDIAVNFTDGMFKGIYNGKQSHLADIPTVLNRAWAAGVHRIIVTGGSLQESREALAIAETDGRLFCTVGVHPTRCKEFEESGDPEKHFQDLLSLAKEGIQKGKVVAVGECGLDYDRLHFCPAEIQKKYFEKQFELAYITKLPMFLHMRAAAADFCEIVEKNKDRFSGGVTHSFTDSMDDCNKLLSFDKMYIGINGCSLKTTENLDVVKGIPVERMMIETDSPYCEIKNTHAGIGFVKSKWPSKKKEKYDQECIVKGRNEPCSVRQVLEVVAGCKGINDIDNLSRTLYHNTCRRFQMAVAAPFKEFCNQTYAGSSIAEILCSFFDNILKKGGGENMSDEAIEETLDKAVNMLAYINDKNMVQFGQLYSQQLVQRLLFDTSSNIDREEFTIKKLNLHYSELTFKMAGMVC
;
A
#
# COMPACT_ATOMS: atom_id res chain seq x y z
N MET A 1 -19.25 59.10 38.15
CA MET A 1 -18.90 60.17 37.20
C MET A 1 -18.95 59.52 35.84
N ASN A 2 -20.03 59.83 35.12
CA ASN A 2 -20.39 59.50 33.73
C ASN A 2 -20.49 58.00 33.39
N ASP A 3 -21.70 57.45 33.28
CA ASP A 3 -22.64 57.57 32.14
C ASP A 3 -22.20 56.69 30.96
N LEU A 4 -23.06 56.06 30.17
CA LEU A 4 -24.47 55.65 30.18
C LEU A 4 -24.62 54.96 28.79
N LEU A 5 -25.73 54.25 28.57
CA LEU A 5 -26.23 53.71 27.29
C LEU A 5 -25.77 52.26 26.94
N SER A 6 -26.48 51.19 27.34
CA SER A 6 -27.81 50.69 26.91
C SER A 6 -27.75 49.97 25.54
N VAL A 7 -28.36 48.81 25.25
CA VAL A 7 -29.67 48.23 25.63
C VAL A 7 -29.66 46.71 25.33
N ASP A 8 -30.26 45.92 26.23
CA ASP A 8 -31.17 44.72 26.14
C ASP A 8 -31.20 43.79 24.90
N ASN A 9 -31.66 42.51 24.93
CA ASN A 9 -32.57 41.72 25.79
C ASN A 9 -32.24 40.22 25.52
N ASN A 10 -32.08 39.30 26.48
CA ASN A 10 -33.09 38.62 27.31
C ASN A 10 -33.98 37.60 26.54
N HIS A 11 -33.71 36.29 26.73
CA HIS A 11 -34.73 35.25 27.01
C HIS A 11 -34.10 33.86 27.24
N ARG A 12 -34.15 33.41 28.50
CA ARG A 12 -33.99 32.01 28.91
C ARG A 12 -35.36 31.34 28.91
N HIS A 13 -35.49 30.20 28.22
CA HIS A 13 -36.56 29.23 28.48
C HIS A 13 -35.94 27.87 28.86
N VAL A 14 -36.43 27.35 29.98
CA VAL A 14 -36.17 26.04 30.55
C VAL A 14 -37.05 25.01 29.84
N ILE A 15 -36.51 23.81 29.57
CA ILE A 15 -37.32 22.59 29.39
C ILE A 15 -36.72 21.50 30.30
N GLU A 16 -37.57 20.95 31.17
CA GLU A 16 -37.31 19.85 32.10
C GLU A 16 -37.28 18.47 31.42
N MET A 17 -36.33 17.65 31.88
CA MET A 17 -36.39 16.23 32.26
C MET A 17 -37.34 15.26 31.51
N ALA A 18 -36.74 14.26 30.87
CA ALA A 18 -37.27 12.89 30.87
C ALA A 18 -36.34 12.01 31.72
N GLY A 19 -36.88 11.42 32.79
CA GLY A 19 -36.17 10.56 33.74
C GLY A 19 -36.43 9.06 33.53
N ASN A 20 -35.51 8.29 34.10
CA ASN A 20 -35.55 6.86 34.49
C ASN A 20 -35.39 5.76 33.43
N SER A 21 -34.18 5.19 33.39
CA SER A 21 -33.97 3.74 33.46
C SER A 21 -32.71 3.41 34.30
N THR A 22 -32.82 3.49 35.62
CA THR A 22 -31.79 3.11 36.61
C THR A 22 -31.62 1.58 36.74
N ALA A 23 -31.53 0.86 35.62
CA ALA A 23 -31.28 -0.59 35.59
C ALA A 23 -30.00 -0.99 34.81
N THR A 24 -29.28 -0.01 34.27
CA THR A 24 -28.17 -0.22 33.33
C THR A 24 -26.75 -0.36 33.93
N PRO A 25 -26.37 0.24 35.08
CA PRO A 25 -24.97 0.19 35.53
C PRO A 25 -24.52 -1.19 36.04
N GLN A 26 -25.34 -1.86 36.87
CA GLN A 26 -24.96 -3.14 37.49
C GLN A 26 -24.89 -4.32 36.51
N THR A 27 -25.65 -4.27 35.41
CA THR A 27 -25.71 -5.36 34.42
C THR A 27 -24.50 -5.34 33.47
N LEU A 28 -23.95 -4.15 33.21
CA LEU A 28 -22.76 -3.97 32.38
C LEU A 28 -21.47 -4.24 33.18
N GLU A 29 -21.46 -3.91 34.48
CA GLU A 29 -20.35 -4.20 35.38
C GLU A 29 -20.06 -5.71 35.49
N LYS A 30 -21.10 -6.52 35.74
CA LYS A 30 -20.99 -8.00 35.76
C LYS A 30 -20.50 -8.58 34.42
N PHE A 31 -20.93 -8.00 33.30
CA PHE A 31 -20.45 -8.43 31.98
C PHE A 31 -18.95 -8.17 31.82
N TYR A 32 -18.47 -6.98 32.20
CA TYR A 32 -17.04 -6.69 32.12
C TYR A 32 -16.20 -7.50 33.10
N GLU A 33 -16.72 -7.82 34.29
CA GLU A 33 -16.07 -8.75 35.21
C GLU A 33 -15.90 -10.15 34.61
N GLU A 34 -16.94 -10.68 33.95
CA GLU A 34 -16.86 -11.96 33.24
C GLU A 34 -15.88 -11.90 32.05
N VAL A 35 -15.87 -10.81 31.30
CA VAL A 35 -14.91 -10.56 30.20
C VAL A 35 -13.47 -10.55 30.71
N GLU A 36 -13.18 -9.83 31.79
CA GLU A 36 -11.83 -9.79 32.37
C GLU A 36 -11.41 -11.14 32.95
N ALA A 37 -12.35 -11.89 33.53
CA ALA A 37 -12.08 -13.26 33.96
C ALA A 37 -11.70 -14.16 32.78
N VAL A 38 -12.37 -14.04 31.63
CA VAL A 38 -12.02 -14.78 30.40
C VAL A 38 -10.65 -14.35 29.86
N LYS A 39 -10.36 -13.04 29.79
CA LYS A 39 -9.05 -12.53 29.37
C LYS A 39 -7.92 -13.05 30.28
N LYS A 40 -8.15 -13.14 31.59
CA LYS A 40 -7.19 -13.71 32.53
C LYS A 40 -6.93 -15.18 32.23
N GLN A 41 -7.96 -15.98 31.98
CA GLN A 41 -7.79 -17.39 31.62
C GLN A 41 -7.08 -17.58 30.27
N LEU A 42 -7.33 -16.71 29.28
CA LEU A 42 -6.62 -16.71 28.00
C LEU A 42 -5.12 -16.44 28.18
N LYS A 43 -4.75 -15.42 28.98
CA LYS A 43 -3.34 -15.15 29.30
C LYS A 43 -2.65 -16.32 30.00
N GLU A 44 -3.36 -16.98 30.92
CA GLU A 44 -2.84 -18.18 31.59
C GLU A 44 -2.65 -19.35 30.61
N LEU A 45 -3.56 -19.50 29.64
CA LEU A 45 -3.46 -20.50 28.58
C LEU A 45 -2.26 -20.24 27.66
N ASP A 46 -2.03 -18.99 27.25
CA ASP A 46 -0.84 -18.61 26.46
C ASP A 46 0.46 -18.84 27.24
N GLN A 47 0.46 -18.58 28.55
CA GLN A 47 1.63 -18.84 29.38
C GLN A 47 1.94 -20.35 29.48
N LEU A 48 0.91 -21.21 29.54
CA LEU A 48 1.07 -22.66 29.50
C LEU A 48 1.65 -23.12 28.15
N HIS A 49 1.25 -22.51 27.03
CA HIS A 49 1.85 -22.77 25.72
C HIS A 49 3.34 -22.49 25.71
N ILE A 50 3.74 -21.30 26.19
CA ILE A 50 5.14 -20.89 26.27
C ILE A 50 5.93 -21.85 27.18
N ASN A 51 5.36 -22.26 28.31
CA ASN A 51 5.99 -23.21 29.24
C ASN A 51 6.19 -24.59 28.61
N LEU A 52 5.17 -25.08 27.88
CA LEU A 52 5.22 -26.36 27.18
C LEU A 52 6.27 -26.33 26.07
N ARG A 53 6.32 -25.26 25.26
CA ARG A 53 7.33 -25.05 24.21
C ARG A 53 8.75 -25.03 24.78
N ASN A 54 8.96 -24.28 25.85
CA ASN A 54 10.26 -24.18 26.50
C ASN A 54 10.70 -25.52 27.11
N SER A 55 9.76 -26.29 27.65
CA SER A 55 10.03 -27.62 28.20
C SER A 55 10.35 -28.62 27.09
N HIS A 56 9.64 -28.57 25.95
CA HIS A 56 9.97 -29.34 24.76
C HIS A 56 11.39 -29.06 24.26
N GLU A 57 11.75 -27.78 24.09
CA GLU A 57 13.10 -27.38 23.64
C GLU A 57 14.21 -27.80 24.61
N LYS A 58 13.94 -27.76 25.92
CA LYS A 58 14.88 -28.27 26.93
C LYS A 58 15.04 -29.78 26.87
N SER A 59 13.96 -30.52 26.58
CA SER A 59 13.99 -31.98 26.50
C SER A 59 14.96 -32.50 25.43
N LYS A 60 15.15 -31.72 24.35
CA LYS A 60 16.08 -32.04 23.24
C LYS A 60 17.55 -32.05 23.64
N LYS A 61 17.91 -31.43 24.78
CA LYS A 61 19.30 -31.20 25.21
C LYS A 61 19.72 -32.02 26.45
N LEU A 62 18.81 -32.81 27.01
CA LEU A 62 19.07 -33.55 28.25
C LEU A 62 19.59 -34.97 27.97
N HIS A 63 20.57 -35.39 28.77
CA HIS A 63 21.21 -36.71 28.71
C HIS A 63 21.00 -37.56 29.98
N SER A 64 20.20 -37.06 30.95
CA SER A 64 19.91 -37.74 32.21
C SER A 64 18.47 -38.24 32.22
N ALA A 65 18.29 -39.57 32.37
CA ALA A 65 16.99 -40.23 32.43
C ALA A 65 16.06 -39.59 33.49
N LYS A 66 16.61 -39.32 34.70
CA LYS A 66 15.86 -38.71 35.81
C LYS A 66 15.35 -37.31 35.46
N THR A 67 16.19 -36.45 34.88
CA THR A 67 15.83 -35.07 34.53
C THR A 67 14.86 -35.01 33.36
N VAL A 68 14.98 -35.95 32.41
CA VAL A 68 14.03 -36.11 31.31
C VAL A 68 12.65 -36.53 31.83
N LYS A 69 12.59 -37.43 32.81
CA LYS A 69 11.34 -37.87 33.46
C LYS A 69 10.62 -36.73 34.20
N GLU A 70 11.37 -35.93 34.97
CA GLU A 70 10.83 -34.75 35.67
C GLU A 70 10.29 -33.69 34.70
N LEU A 71 11.03 -33.39 33.63
CA LEU A 71 10.62 -32.40 32.63
C LEU A 71 9.34 -32.82 31.88
N ARG A 72 9.15 -34.12 31.68
CA ARG A 72 7.96 -34.65 31.02
C ARG A 72 6.73 -34.68 31.90
N SER A 73 6.89 -35.05 33.18
CA SER A 73 5.80 -34.93 34.15
C SER A 73 5.29 -33.48 34.22
N LYS A 74 6.20 -32.51 34.08
CA LYS A 74 5.85 -31.10 33.94
C LYS A 74 5.10 -30.79 32.64
N MET A 75 5.60 -31.26 31.48
CA MET A 75 4.92 -31.06 30.20
C MET A 75 3.49 -31.64 30.19
N ASP A 76 3.31 -32.83 30.74
CA ASP A 76 2.00 -33.46 30.85
C ASP A 76 1.06 -32.68 31.77
N SER A 77 1.58 -32.20 32.90
CA SER A 77 0.85 -31.28 33.79
C SER A 77 0.42 -30.00 33.08
N ASP A 78 1.30 -29.41 32.25
CA ASP A 78 1.01 -28.20 31.47
C ASP A 78 -0.10 -28.45 30.43
N VAL A 79 -0.11 -29.61 29.76
CA VAL A 79 -1.17 -29.98 28.80
C VAL A 79 -2.50 -30.20 29.52
N ILE A 80 -2.51 -30.92 30.65
CA ILE A 80 -3.73 -31.16 31.46
C ILE A 80 -4.31 -29.83 31.96
N LEU A 81 -3.46 -28.91 32.41
CA LEU A 81 -3.88 -27.57 32.83
C LEU A 81 -4.43 -26.77 31.65
N SER A 82 -3.79 -26.85 30.48
CA SER A 82 -4.26 -26.18 29.26
C SER A 82 -5.65 -26.66 28.85
N LEU A 83 -5.90 -27.97 28.93
CA LEU A 83 -7.21 -28.57 28.67
C LEU A 83 -8.28 -28.07 29.65
N LYS A 84 -7.96 -28.01 30.95
CA LYS A 84 -8.87 -27.47 31.97
C LYS A 84 -9.20 -26.00 31.72
N LYS A 85 -8.20 -25.20 31.34
CA LYS A 85 -8.36 -23.77 31.03
C LYS A 85 -9.20 -23.55 29.79
N ALA A 86 -8.95 -24.28 28.71
CA ALA A 86 -9.76 -24.22 27.49
C ALA A 86 -11.23 -24.55 27.75
N LYS A 87 -11.52 -25.62 28.50
CA LYS A 87 -12.90 -25.98 28.91
C LYS A 87 -13.57 -24.90 29.75
N LEU A 88 -12.83 -24.28 30.67
CA LEU A 88 -13.34 -23.18 31.49
C LEU A 88 -13.63 -21.92 30.65
N ILE A 89 -12.75 -21.57 29.72
CA ILE A 89 -12.95 -20.44 28.80
C ILE A 89 -14.19 -20.69 27.94
N LYS A 90 -14.35 -21.90 27.39
CA LYS A 90 -15.56 -22.31 26.65
C LYS A 90 -16.83 -22.04 27.45
N SER A 91 -16.91 -22.60 28.66
CA SER A 91 -18.09 -22.45 29.53
C SER A 91 -18.39 -20.97 29.86
N ARG A 92 -17.35 -20.15 30.05
CA ARG A 92 -17.52 -18.70 30.30
C ARG A 92 -17.97 -17.93 29.07
N LEU A 93 -17.48 -18.29 27.88
CA LEU A 93 -17.96 -17.69 26.62
C LEU A 93 -19.43 -18.00 26.39
N GLU A 94 -19.86 -19.25 26.60
CA GLU A 94 -21.28 -19.63 26.55
C GLU A 94 -22.13 -18.88 27.59
N SER A 95 -21.55 -18.56 28.76
CA SER A 95 -22.22 -17.73 29.78
C SER A 95 -22.40 -16.29 29.30
N LEU A 96 -21.36 -15.72 28.70
CA LEU A 96 -21.40 -14.39 28.11
C LEU A 96 -22.41 -14.30 26.96
N ASP A 97 -22.57 -15.37 26.18
CA ASP A 97 -23.60 -15.46 25.13
C ASP A 97 -25.01 -15.41 25.70
N ARG A 98 -25.29 -16.25 26.71
CA ARG A 98 -26.58 -16.22 27.42
C ARG A 98 -26.83 -14.86 28.07
N SER A 99 -25.79 -14.22 28.60
CA SER A 99 -25.86 -12.87 29.17
C SER A 99 -26.18 -11.82 28.10
N ASN A 100 -25.60 -11.94 26.90
CA ASN A 100 -25.89 -11.06 25.77
C ASN A 100 -27.32 -11.23 25.27
N GLU A 101 -27.79 -12.48 25.15
CA GLU A 101 -29.17 -12.77 24.78
C GLU A 101 -30.17 -12.21 25.79
N ALA A 102 -29.94 -12.41 27.10
CA ALA A 102 -30.78 -11.85 28.15
C ALA A 102 -30.76 -10.30 28.16
N SER A 103 -29.61 -9.69 27.83
CA SER A 103 -29.50 -8.23 27.74
C SER A 103 -30.35 -7.64 26.62
N ARG A 104 -30.67 -8.40 25.56
CA ARG A 104 -31.50 -7.93 24.44
C ARG A 104 -32.96 -7.71 24.82
N SER A 105 -33.41 -8.33 25.92
CA SER A 105 -34.75 -8.13 26.47
C SER A 105 -34.87 -6.89 27.37
N LEU A 106 -33.79 -6.14 27.60
CA LEU A 106 -33.80 -4.90 28.38
C LEU A 106 -34.12 -3.67 27.53
N PRO A 107 -34.74 -2.61 28.10
CA PRO A 107 -34.99 -1.35 27.41
C PRO A 107 -33.70 -0.76 26.81
N ASP A 108 -33.78 -0.22 25.59
CA ASP A 108 -32.66 0.36 24.82
C ASP A 108 -31.48 -0.59 24.50
N CYS A 109 -31.62 -1.89 24.78
CA CYS A 109 -30.57 -2.89 24.60
C CYS A 109 -30.91 -3.96 23.56
N GLY A 110 -31.96 -3.75 22.76
CA GLY A 110 -32.40 -4.71 21.72
C GLY A 110 -31.34 -5.01 20.64
N PRO A 111 -31.61 -6.00 19.76
CA PRO A 111 -30.69 -6.37 18.68
C PRO A 111 -30.25 -5.17 17.84
N GLY A 112 -28.94 -5.01 17.63
CA GLY A 112 -28.38 -3.88 16.87
C GLY A 112 -28.24 -2.56 17.66
N SER A 113 -28.68 -2.51 18.91
CA SER A 113 -28.42 -1.37 19.81
C SER A 113 -26.91 -1.16 20.01
N SER A 114 -26.53 0.03 20.49
CA SER A 114 -25.12 0.32 20.82
C SER A 114 -24.56 -0.64 21.88
N SER A 115 -25.39 -1.01 22.86
CA SER A 115 -25.03 -1.95 23.92
C SER A 115 -24.86 -3.37 23.37
N ASP A 116 -25.82 -3.86 22.58
CA ASP A 116 -25.78 -5.18 21.96
C ASP A 116 -24.59 -5.34 20.99
N ARG A 117 -24.31 -4.32 20.17
CA ARG A 117 -23.13 -4.29 19.30
C ARG A 117 -21.83 -4.36 20.08
N THR A 118 -21.70 -3.55 21.13
CA THR A 118 -20.49 -3.52 21.96
C THR A 118 -20.25 -4.87 22.64
N ARG A 119 -21.29 -5.44 23.26
CA ARG A 119 -21.19 -6.73 23.95
C ARG A 119 -20.89 -7.89 23.00
N SER A 120 -21.53 -7.92 21.85
CA SER A 120 -21.32 -8.94 20.81
C SER A 120 -19.90 -8.87 20.23
N VAL A 121 -19.38 -7.66 19.96
CA VAL A 121 -18.00 -7.46 19.49
C VAL A 121 -16.97 -7.92 20.53
N VAL A 122 -17.18 -7.59 21.81
CA VAL A 122 -16.26 -8.00 22.88
C VAL A 122 -16.20 -9.52 23.02
N VAL A 123 -17.35 -10.21 23.05
CA VAL A 123 -17.40 -11.68 23.16
C VAL A 123 -16.79 -12.36 21.93
N SER A 124 -17.07 -11.84 20.72
CA SER A 124 -16.46 -12.31 19.48
C SER A 124 -14.93 -12.17 19.50
N GLY A 125 -14.41 -11.04 19.99
CA GLY A 125 -12.97 -10.83 20.17
C GLY A 125 -12.32 -11.84 21.13
N LEU A 126 -13.00 -12.21 22.21
CA LEU A 126 -12.52 -13.26 23.13
C LEU A 126 -12.51 -14.65 22.46
N ARG A 127 -13.51 -14.97 21.64
CA ARG A 127 -13.53 -16.21 20.85
C ARG A 127 -12.39 -16.27 19.85
N LYS A 128 -12.10 -15.16 19.18
CA LYS A 128 -10.95 -15.07 18.27
C LYS A 128 -9.63 -15.29 19.00
N ASN A 129 -9.41 -14.62 20.13
CA ASN A 129 -8.18 -14.81 20.90
C ASN A 129 -8.01 -16.27 21.33
N LEU A 130 -9.11 -16.93 21.72
CA LEU A 130 -9.08 -18.36 22.01
C LEU A 130 -8.68 -19.17 20.77
N LYS A 131 -9.27 -18.91 19.60
CA LYS A 131 -8.90 -19.57 18.34
C LYS A 131 -7.40 -19.39 18.02
N ASP A 132 -6.87 -18.18 18.17
CA ASP A 132 -5.45 -17.89 17.91
C ASP A 132 -4.53 -18.68 18.88
N SER A 133 -4.90 -18.77 20.17
CA SER A 133 -4.21 -19.63 21.15
C SER A 133 -4.30 -21.11 20.75
N MET A 134 -5.47 -21.57 20.28
CA MET A 134 -5.68 -22.95 19.83
C MET A 134 -4.78 -23.32 18.63
N GLU A 135 -4.68 -22.44 17.64
CA GLU A 135 -3.80 -22.61 16.48
C GLU A 135 -2.33 -22.69 16.91
N SER A 136 -1.92 -21.87 17.90
CA SER A 136 -0.58 -21.90 18.46
C SER A 136 -0.26 -23.24 19.15
N PHE A 137 -1.20 -23.79 19.92
CA PHE A 137 -1.07 -25.12 20.52
C PHE A 137 -1.04 -26.23 19.45
N ASN A 138 -1.84 -26.12 18.39
CA ASN A 138 -1.84 -27.09 17.30
C ASN A 138 -0.50 -27.09 16.54
N GLY A 139 0.05 -25.92 16.23
CA GLY A 139 1.37 -25.82 15.59
C GLY A 139 2.49 -26.40 16.45
N LEU A 140 2.43 -26.21 17.78
CA LEU A 140 3.39 -26.86 18.69
C LEU A 140 3.23 -28.39 18.71
N ARG A 141 1.99 -28.91 18.68
CA ARG A 141 1.71 -30.36 18.59
C ARG A 141 2.31 -30.96 17.31
N GLU A 142 2.08 -30.31 16.16
CA GLU A 142 2.62 -30.74 14.87
C GLU A 142 4.15 -30.74 14.88
N GLN A 143 4.77 -29.72 15.47
CA GLN A 143 6.22 -29.66 15.63
C GLN A 143 6.75 -30.81 16.50
N ILE A 144 6.12 -31.08 17.64
CA ILE A 144 6.52 -32.19 18.54
C ILE A 144 6.40 -33.54 17.81
N SER A 145 5.29 -33.76 17.09
CA SER A 145 5.05 -35.00 16.34
C SER A 145 6.06 -35.20 15.20
N SER A 146 6.34 -34.15 14.43
CA SER A 146 7.31 -34.18 13.33
C SER A 146 8.74 -34.47 13.83
N GLU A 147 9.17 -33.80 14.89
CA GLU A 147 10.51 -34.03 15.48
C GLU A 147 10.65 -35.44 16.08
N TYR A 148 9.57 -35.99 16.64
CA TYR A 148 9.54 -37.37 17.09
C TYR A 148 9.66 -38.36 15.92
N ARG A 149 8.92 -38.12 14.83
CA ARG A 149 8.99 -38.92 13.60
C ARG A 149 10.41 -38.98 13.03
N GLU A 150 11.10 -37.83 12.95
CA GLU A 150 12.50 -37.78 12.53
C GLU A 150 13.44 -38.54 13.47
N THR A 151 13.18 -38.49 14.78
CA THR A 151 13.98 -39.21 15.78
C THR A 151 13.85 -40.72 15.59
N VAL A 152 12.63 -41.22 15.33
CA VAL A 152 12.38 -42.63 15.02
C VAL A 152 13.09 -43.03 13.72
N GLN A 153 12.98 -42.22 12.67
CA GLN A 153 13.61 -42.51 11.37
C GLN A 153 15.14 -42.55 11.44
N ARG A 154 15.77 -41.59 12.15
CA ARG A 154 17.22 -41.57 12.37
C ARG A 154 17.71 -42.79 13.15
N ARG A 155 16.95 -43.20 14.17
CA ARG A 155 17.28 -44.37 15.00
C ARG A 155 17.10 -45.68 14.23
N TYR A 156 16.06 -45.78 13.40
CA TYR A 156 15.87 -46.91 12.50
C TYR A 156 17.10 -47.08 11.59
N PHE A 157 17.50 -46.00 10.89
CA PHE A 157 18.69 -46.02 10.03
C PHE A 157 19.97 -46.39 10.79
N THR A 158 20.13 -45.92 12.02
CA THR A 158 21.34 -46.22 12.83
C THR A 158 21.44 -47.71 13.17
N VAL A 159 20.32 -48.42 13.32
CA VAL A 159 20.32 -49.83 13.71
C VAL A 159 20.20 -50.78 12.51
N THR A 160 19.46 -50.41 11.47
CA THR A 160 19.28 -51.26 10.28
C THR A 160 20.27 -50.95 9.16
N GLY A 161 20.85 -49.74 9.14
CA GLY A 161 21.67 -49.23 8.03
C GLY A 161 20.84 -48.74 6.83
N GLU A 162 19.51 -48.87 6.88
CA GLU A 162 18.60 -48.55 5.77
C GLU A 162 17.58 -47.48 6.19
N LYS A 163 17.16 -46.63 5.24
CA LYS A 163 16.13 -45.62 5.52
C LYS A 163 14.75 -46.27 5.48
N ALA A 164 14.00 -46.18 6.59
CA ALA A 164 12.60 -46.58 6.63
C ALA A 164 11.74 -45.73 5.68
N ASP A 165 10.77 -46.37 5.03
CA ASP A 165 9.70 -45.69 4.31
C ASP A 165 8.66 -45.12 5.28
N ASP A 166 7.83 -44.18 4.80
CA ASP A 166 6.86 -43.48 5.64
C ASP A 166 5.87 -44.42 6.33
N LYS A 167 5.42 -45.48 5.63
CA LYS A 167 4.50 -46.47 6.19
C LYS A 167 5.12 -47.25 7.34
N THR A 168 6.39 -47.60 7.23
CA THR A 168 7.13 -48.28 8.30
C THR A 168 7.31 -47.34 9.49
N VAL A 169 7.69 -46.09 9.26
CA VAL A 169 7.83 -45.10 10.36
C VAL A 169 6.50 -44.91 11.10
N ASP A 170 5.38 -44.77 10.37
CA ASP A 170 4.06 -44.57 10.97
C ASP A 170 3.56 -45.83 11.70
N LEU A 171 3.87 -47.03 11.19
CA LEU A 171 3.59 -48.29 11.90
C LEU A 171 4.41 -48.37 13.20
N LEU A 172 5.70 -48.04 13.14
CA LEU A 172 6.59 -48.05 14.30
C LEU A 172 6.19 -47.04 15.39
N ILE A 173 5.64 -45.89 14.98
CA ILE A 173 5.11 -44.87 15.89
C ILE A 173 3.78 -45.34 16.50
N SER A 174 2.87 -45.90 15.71
CA SER A 174 1.51 -46.27 16.14
C SER A 174 1.45 -47.54 16.99
N THR A 175 2.26 -48.56 16.67
CA THR A 175 2.31 -49.82 17.43
C THR A 175 3.19 -49.71 18.67
N GLY A 176 4.14 -48.78 18.68
CA GLY A 176 5.19 -48.68 19.70
C GLY A 176 6.26 -49.78 19.58
N GLU A 177 6.20 -50.64 18.56
CA GLU A 177 7.11 -51.77 18.39
C GLU A 177 8.50 -51.39 17.85
N SER A 178 8.78 -50.10 17.66
CA SER A 178 10.13 -49.62 17.34
C SER A 178 11.19 -50.14 18.32
N GLU A 179 10.82 -50.27 19.59
CA GLU A 179 11.73 -50.68 20.67
C GLU A 179 11.96 -52.19 20.71
N THR A 180 10.92 -53.01 20.53
CA THR A 180 11.05 -54.47 20.43
C THR A 180 11.78 -54.88 19.15
N PHE A 181 11.57 -54.17 18.04
CA PHE A 181 12.33 -54.33 16.80
C PHE A 181 13.82 -54.00 16.98
N LEU A 182 14.12 -52.85 17.62
CA LEU A 182 15.49 -52.46 17.98
C LEU A 182 16.16 -53.50 18.90
N GLN A 183 15.46 -53.96 19.94
CA GLN A 183 15.95 -55.01 20.85
C GLN A 183 16.26 -56.33 20.13
N LYS A 184 15.43 -56.73 19.15
CA LYS A 184 15.64 -57.95 18.34
C LYS A 184 16.87 -57.83 17.44
N ALA A 185 17.01 -56.70 16.72
CA ALA A 185 18.14 -56.43 15.84
C ALA A 185 19.48 -56.36 16.60
N ILE A 186 19.46 -55.87 17.85
CA ILE A 186 20.65 -55.78 18.70
C ILE A 186 21.02 -57.14 19.32
N LYS A 187 20.05 -58.00 19.63
CA LYS A 187 20.31 -59.39 20.07
C LYS A 187 21.06 -60.20 19.01
N GLU A 188 20.84 -59.90 17.73
CA GLU A 188 21.56 -60.53 16.61
C GLU A 188 22.97 -59.95 16.41
N GLN A 189 23.25 -58.71 16.83
CA GLN A 189 24.55 -58.03 16.65
C GLN A 189 25.41 -57.88 17.93
N GLY A 190 24.94 -58.29 19.10
CA GLY A 190 25.77 -58.51 20.29
C GLY A 190 26.48 -57.27 20.88
N ARG A 191 25.77 -56.17 21.14
CA ARG A 191 26.34 -54.97 21.79
C ARG A 191 25.75 -54.72 23.18
N ALA A 192 26.52 -55.03 24.23
CA ALA A 192 26.12 -54.93 25.64
C ALA A 192 25.92 -53.48 26.15
N THR A 193 26.53 -52.48 25.52
CA THR A 193 26.39 -51.05 25.86
C THR A 193 25.02 -50.45 25.51
N VAL A 194 24.13 -51.20 24.85
CA VAL A 194 22.84 -50.68 24.36
C VAL A 194 21.69 -50.93 25.35
N MET A 195 21.86 -51.81 26.34
CA MET A 195 20.81 -52.10 27.33
C MET A 195 20.51 -50.91 28.25
N GLU A 196 21.52 -50.12 28.61
CA GLU A 196 21.35 -48.87 29.39
C GLU A 196 20.59 -47.81 28.56
N THR A 197 20.87 -47.75 27.25
CA THR A 197 20.13 -46.92 26.28
C THR A 197 18.68 -47.38 26.17
N ILE A 198 18.40 -48.68 26.21
CA ILE A 198 17.05 -49.27 26.12
C ILE A 198 16.19 -48.90 27.34
N GLN A 199 16.76 -48.89 28.55
CA GLN A 199 16.01 -48.50 29.75
C GLN A 199 15.72 -46.99 29.78
N GLU A 200 16.62 -46.16 29.26
CA GLU A 200 16.33 -44.75 29.00
C GLU A 200 15.26 -44.56 27.89
N ILE A 201 15.12 -45.53 26.99
CA ILE A 201 14.18 -45.53 25.85
C ILE A 201 12.75 -45.92 26.27
N GLU A 202 12.57 -46.96 27.09
CA GLU A 202 11.24 -47.35 27.64
C GLU A 202 10.58 -46.21 28.44
N GLU A 203 11.36 -45.53 29.30
CA GLU A 203 10.86 -44.35 30.03
C GLU A 203 10.60 -43.14 29.10
N ARG A 204 11.15 -43.16 27.87
CA ARG A 204 10.96 -42.12 26.85
C ARG A 204 9.75 -42.29 25.95
N HIS A 205 9.18 -43.48 25.83
CA HIS A 205 8.06 -43.74 24.92
C HIS A 205 6.69 -43.66 25.61
N GLY A 206 6.52 -44.25 26.80
CA GLY A 206 5.22 -44.29 27.50
C GLY A 206 4.61 -42.90 27.77
N ALA A 207 5.45 -41.91 28.09
CA ALA A 207 5.02 -40.54 28.39
C ALA A 207 4.78 -39.68 27.15
N VAL A 208 5.41 -39.95 26.00
CA VAL A 208 5.17 -39.21 24.74
C VAL A 208 3.80 -39.58 24.17
N LYS A 209 3.42 -40.85 24.27
CA LYS A 209 2.09 -41.34 23.88
C LYS A 209 0.97 -40.71 24.72
N GLU A 210 1.25 -40.45 26.00
CA GLU A 210 0.29 -39.77 26.90
C GLU A 210 0.16 -38.27 26.60
N ILE A 211 1.28 -37.57 26.35
CA ILE A 211 1.28 -36.18 25.88
C ILE A 211 0.55 -36.05 24.54
N GLU A 212 0.79 -36.97 23.60
CA GLU A 212 0.13 -36.98 22.29
C GLU A 212 -1.38 -37.23 22.42
N ARG A 213 -1.80 -38.18 23.28
CA ARG A 213 -3.22 -38.39 23.60
C ARG A 213 -3.85 -37.12 24.18
N ASN A 214 -3.20 -36.50 25.17
CA ASN A 214 -3.71 -35.29 25.82
C ASN A 214 -3.76 -34.08 24.87
N LEU A 215 -2.78 -33.95 23.95
CA LEU A 215 -2.78 -32.93 22.89
C LEU A 215 -3.86 -33.19 21.84
N ASN A 216 -4.17 -34.45 21.54
CA ASN A 216 -5.28 -34.81 20.65
C ASN A 216 -6.65 -34.54 21.28
N GLU A 217 -6.82 -34.81 22.58
CA GLU A 217 -8.03 -34.42 23.31
C GLU A 217 -8.21 -32.90 23.36
N LEU A 218 -7.10 -32.16 23.54
CA LEU A 218 -7.10 -30.70 23.47
C LEU A 218 -7.52 -30.21 22.08
N HIS A 219 -7.00 -30.83 21.02
CA HIS A 219 -7.37 -30.54 19.64
C HIS A 219 -8.86 -30.84 19.36
N GLN A 220 -9.40 -31.93 19.88
CA GLN A 220 -10.81 -32.27 19.70
C GLN A 220 -11.74 -31.25 20.38
N VAL A 221 -11.40 -30.81 21.59
CA VAL A 221 -12.12 -29.70 22.26
C VAL A 221 -12.09 -28.43 21.41
N PHE A 222 -11.00 -28.20 20.67
CA PHE A 222 -10.86 -27.03 19.80
C PHE A 222 -11.71 -27.12 18.52
N LEU A 223 -11.80 -28.31 17.91
CA LEU A 223 -12.70 -28.55 16.79
C LEU A 223 -14.18 -28.39 17.18
N ASP A 224 -14.56 -28.90 18.35
CA ASP A 224 -15.92 -28.73 18.90
C ASP A 224 -16.26 -27.25 19.19
N MET A 225 -15.24 -26.40 19.39
CA MET A 225 -15.40 -24.95 19.56
C MET A 225 -15.41 -24.18 18.24
N ALA A 226 -14.78 -24.70 17.18
CA ALA A 226 -14.83 -24.08 15.86
C ALA A 226 -16.27 -24.03 15.32
N VAL A 227 -17.06 -25.06 15.59
CA VAL A 227 -18.50 -25.12 15.23
C VAL A 227 -19.31 -24.02 15.93
N LEU A 228 -18.96 -23.65 17.17
CA LEU A 228 -19.59 -22.53 17.90
C LEU A 228 -19.20 -21.16 17.32
N VAL A 229 -18.03 -21.06 16.68
CA VAL A 229 -17.52 -19.82 16.06
C VAL A 229 -18.11 -19.63 14.66
N GLU A 230 -18.34 -20.71 13.90
CA GLU A 230 -18.95 -20.66 12.56
C GLU A 230 -20.45 -20.31 12.58
N ALA A 231 -21.19 -20.71 13.63
CA ALA A 231 -22.63 -20.47 13.75
C ALA A 231 -23.05 -18.99 13.90
N GLN A 232 -22.12 -18.05 14.12
CA GLN A 232 -22.37 -16.60 14.12
C GLN A 232 -21.59 -15.85 13.02
N GLY A 233 -20.96 -16.59 12.09
CA GLY A 233 -19.96 -16.07 11.17
C GLY A 233 -20.48 -15.32 9.94
N GLU A 234 -21.79 -15.32 9.65
CA GLU A 234 -22.29 -14.77 8.37
C GLU A 234 -22.74 -13.29 8.42
N GLU A 235 -23.03 -12.70 9.58
CA GLU A 235 -23.50 -11.30 9.64
C GLU A 235 -22.45 -10.27 10.11
N LEU A 236 -21.26 -10.70 10.54
CA LEU A 236 -20.20 -9.80 11.05
C LEU A 236 -19.01 -9.59 10.11
N ASN A 237 -18.91 -10.38 9.03
CA ASN A 237 -17.79 -10.30 8.09
C ASN A 237 -17.76 -8.99 7.31
N ASP A 238 -18.88 -8.29 7.12
CA ASP A 238 -18.89 -7.03 6.37
C ASP A 238 -18.49 -5.81 7.21
N ILE A 239 -18.82 -5.76 8.50
CA ILE A 239 -18.47 -4.62 9.35
C ILE A 239 -17.07 -4.79 9.95
N GLU A 240 -16.64 -6.02 10.29
CA GLU A 240 -15.26 -6.24 10.73
C GLU A 240 -14.26 -6.18 9.56
N SER A 241 -14.67 -6.54 8.34
CA SER A 241 -13.89 -6.25 7.12
C SER A 241 -13.80 -4.76 6.85
N GLN A 242 -14.88 -3.99 7.02
CA GLN A 242 -14.86 -2.54 6.86
C GLN A 242 -14.15 -1.80 7.99
N MET A 243 -14.23 -2.26 9.25
CA MET A 243 -13.48 -1.69 10.37
C MET A 243 -12.03 -2.16 10.42
N LYS A 244 -11.71 -3.41 10.04
CA LYS A 244 -10.30 -3.80 9.82
C LYS A 244 -9.75 -3.13 8.58
N ARG A 245 -10.49 -2.93 7.49
CA ARG A 245 -10.05 -2.05 6.39
C ARG A 245 -9.86 -0.63 6.89
N ALA A 246 -10.84 0.00 7.52
CA ALA A 246 -10.68 1.38 7.98
C ALA A 246 -9.58 1.54 9.05
N ASN A 247 -9.42 0.59 9.98
CA ASN A 247 -8.48 0.69 11.10
C ASN A 247 -7.10 0.10 10.77
N SER A 248 -7.00 -0.89 9.87
CA SER A 248 -5.73 -1.26 9.23
C SER A 248 -5.33 -0.23 8.19
N GLU A 249 -6.22 0.38 7.43
CA GLU A 249 -5.94 1.53 6.57
C GLU A 249 -5.65 2.79 7.38
N LEU A 250 -6.16 2.97 8.60
CA LEU A 250 -5.77 4.09 9.48
C LEU A 250 -4.47 3.82 10.23
N ARG A 251 -4.16 2.56 10.59
CA ARG A 251 -2.87 2.16 11.20
C ARG A 251 -1.77 1.97 10.16
N GLN A 252 -2.12 1.57 8.95
CA GLN A 252 -1.27 1.48 7.77
C GLN A 252 -1.18 2.85 7.13
N ARG A 253 -2.21 3.71 7.08
CA ARG A 253 -2.02 5.15 6.84
C ARG A 253 -1.22 5.79 7.95
N SER A 254 -1.36 5.45 9.23
CA SER A 254 -0.47 6.02 10.27
C SER A 254 0.98 5.53 10.16
N ARG A 255 1.22 4.29 9.71
CA ARG A 255 2.57 3.75 9.42
C ARG A 255 3.14 4.19 8.05
N ASP A 256 2.28 4.40 7.05
CA ASP A 256 2.57 4.90 5.70
C ASP A 256 2.61 6.44 5.66
N MET A 257 2.04 7.13 6.66
CA MET A 257 2.18 8.56 6.93
C MET A 257 3.40 8.86 7.81
N ALA A 258 3.95 7.84 8.47
CA ALA A 258 5.17 7.89 9.29
C ALA A 258 6.42 7.36 8.56
N SER A 259 6.31 6.93 7.31
CA SER A 259 7.45 6.59 6.47
C SER A 259 7.58 7.57 5.31
N ILE A 260 8.80 8.06 5.10
CA ILE A 260 9.17 8.88 3.94
C ILE A 260 8.83 8.10 2.67
N ARG A 261 8.00 8.69 1.82
CA ARG A 261 7.66 8.17 0.49
C ARG A 261 8.11 9.16 -0.57
N MET A 262 8.91 8.67 -1.51
CA MET A 262 9.48 9.49 -2.57
C MET A 262 9.10 8.91 -3.93
N ILE A 263 8.97 9.77 -4.93
CA ILE A 263 8.94 9.38 -6.34
C ILE A 263 10.18 9.97 -6.96
N ASP A 264 10.98 9.13 -7.62
CA ASP A 264 12.06 9.61 -8.47
C ASP A 264 11.47 9.83 -9.87
N ILE A 265 11.31 11.09 -10.28
CA ILE A 265 10.67 11.43 -11.56
C ILE A 265 11.62 11.27 -12.76
N ALA A 266 12.90 10.97 -12.55
CA ALA A 266 13.87 10.81 -13.64
C ALA A 266 14.96 9.78 -13.32
N VAL A 267 14.84 8.61 -13.94
CA VAL A 267 15.86 7.55 -13.88
C VAL A 267 16.13 7.01 -15.28
N ASN A 268 17.39 7.07 -15.72
CA ASN A 268 17.83 6.64 -17.03
C ASN A 268 18.23 5.16 -17.04
N PHE A 269 17.30 4.24 -16.72
CA PHE A 269 17.61 2.78 -16.67
C PHE A 269 18.03 2.17 -18.02
N THR A 270 17.78 2.87 -19.12
CA THR A 270 18.26 2.51 -20.46
C THR A 270 19.78 2.66 -20.61
N ASP A 271 20.41 3.43 -19.73
CA ASP A 271 21.86 3.70 -19.73
C ASP A 271 22.70 2.44 -19.56
N GLY A 272 23.84 2.40 -20.27
CA GLY A 272 24.77 1.28 -20.25
C GLY A 272 25.30 0.94 -18.85
N MET A 273 25.42 1.90 -17.94
CA MET A 273 25.93 1.65 -16.59
C MET A 273 25.04 0.70 -15.77
N PHE A 274 23.72 0.66 -16.01
CA PHE A 274 22.81 -0.30 -15.38
C PHE A 274 22.80 -1.66 -16.07
N LYS A 275 23.32 -1.73 -17.30
CA LYS A 275 23.66 -2.95 -18.03
C LYS A 275 25.09 -3.44 -17.68
N GLY A 276 25.79 -2.73 -16.78
CA GLY A 276 27.15 -3.02 -16.35
C GLY A 276 28.23 -2.66 -17.36
N ILE A 277 27.91 -1.82 -18.34
CA ILE A 277 28.80 -1.34 -19.40
C ILE A 277 29.28 0.06 -19.05
N TYR A 278 30.59 0.24 -18.92
CA TYR A 278 31.20 1.54 -18.64
C TYR A 278 32.22 1.84 -19.72
N ASN A 279 32.06 2.98 -20.41
CA ASN A 279 32.94 3.38 -21.52
C ASN A 279 33.11 2.27 -22.58
N GLY A 280 32.02 1.58 -22.92
CA GLY A 280 32.00 0.47 -23.88
C GLY A 280 32.53 -0.87 -23.36
N LYS A 281 32.97 -0.97 -22.10
CA LYS A 281 33.49 -2.21 -21.50
C LYS A 281 32.53 -2.81 -20.47
N GLN A 282 32.18 -4.08 -20.64
CA GLN A 282 31.44 -4.86 -19.64
C GLN A 282 32.29 -5.03 -18.36
N SER A 283 31.75 -4.59 -17.22
CA SER A 283 32.41 -4.68 -15.91
C SER A 283 31.66 -5.61 -14.94
N HIS A 284 30.34 -5.69 -15.03
CA HIS A 284 29.48 -6.62 -14.28
C HIS A 284 28.21 -6.91 -15.08
N LEU A 285 27.36 -7.84 -14.65
CA LEU A 285 26.06 -8.10 -15.30
C LEU A 285 25.07 -6.95 -15.04
N ALA A 286 24.00 -6.89 -15.85
CA ALA A 286 22.91 -5.95 -15.62
C ALA A 286 22.28 -6.16 -14.23
N ASP A 287 22.02 -5.08 -13.50
CA ASP A 287 21.70 -5.15 -12.08
C ASP A 287 20.48 -4.30 -11.66
N ILE A 288 19.63 -3.92 -12.61
CA ILE A 288 18.39 -3.16 -12.36
C ILE A 288 17.56 -3.74 -11.19
N PRO A 289 17.29 -5.06 -11.09
CA PRO A 289 16.52 -5.61 -9.97
C PRO A 289 17.13 -5.29 -8.59
N THR A 290 18.45 -5.32 -8.50
CA THR A 290 19.18 -5.04 -7.27
C THR A 290 19.19 -3.54 -6.96
N VAL A 291 19.34 -2.69 -7.98
CA VAL A 291 19.21 -1.22 -7.86
C VAL A 291 17.81 -0.85 -7.36
N LEU A 292 16.77 -1.49 -7.90
CA LEU A 292 15.39 -1.31 -7.46
C LEU A 292 15.20 -1.72 -6.00
N ASN A 293 15.73 -2.87 -5.57
CA ASN A 293 15.66 -3.28 -4.16
C ASN A 293 16.26 -2.25 -3.21
N ARG A 294 17.40 -1.65 -3.56
CA ARG A 294 18.00 -0.56 -2.78
C ARG A 294 17.12 0.69 -2.76
N ALA A 295 16.50 1.05 -3.90
CA ALA A 295 15.56 2.18 -3.98
C ALA A 295 14.33 1.96 -3.08
N TRP A 296 13.73 0.78 -3.14
CA TRP A 296 12.58 0.40 -2.31
C TRP A 296 12.90 0.42 -0.82
N ALA A 297 14.06 -0.14 -0.43
CA ALA A 297 14.54 -0.11 0.94
C ALA A 297 14.81 1.32 1.46
N ALA A 298 15.12 2.27 0.56
CA ALA A 298 15.34 3.68 0.88
C ALA A 298 14.05 4.52 0.98
N GLY A 299 12.87 3.93 0.73
CA GLY A 299 11.59 4.65 0.77
C GLY A 299 11.18 5.29 -0.57
N VAL A 300 11.86 4.94 -1.68
CA VAL A 300 11.34 5.24 -3.01
C VAL A 300 10.12 4.37 -3.23
N HIS A 301 9.01 4.94 -3.66
CA HIS A 301 7.75 4.24 -3.85
C HIS A 301 7.40 4.05 -5.32
N ARG A 302 7.79 5.00 -6.19
CA ARG A 302 7.62 4.94 -7.64
C ARG A 302 8.83 5.54 -8.34
N ILE A 303 9.09 5.10 -9.56
CA ILE A 303 10.15 5.62 -10.42
C ILE A 303 9.58 5.86 -11.81
N ILE A 304 9.95 6.97 -12.44
CA ILE A 304 9.69 7.25 -13.85
C ILE A 304 10.99 7.05 -14.64
N VAL A 305 10.97 6.12 -15.58
CA VAL A 305 12.08 5.80 -16.48
C VAL A 305 12.04 6.73 -17.68
N THR A 306 13.10 7.50 -17.87
CA THR A 306 13.16 8.52 -18.91
C THR A 306 13.43 7.90 -20.28
N GLY A 307 12.61 8.23 -21.27
CA GLY A 307 12.86 7.96 -22.69
C GLY A 307 13.30 9.25 -23.41
N GLY A 308 14.44 9.23 -24.10
CA GLY A 308 15.00 10.40 -24.80
C GLY A 308 15.03 10.27 -26.34
N SER A 309 14.52 9.17 -26.88
CA SER A 309 14.40 8.87 -28.31
C SER A 309 13.28 7.86 -28.52
N LEU A 310 12.85 7.62 -29.77
CA LEU A 310 11.89 6.55 -30.05
C LEU A 310 12.38 5.18 -29.55
N GLN A 311 13.65 4.84 -29.77
CA GLN A 311 14.22 3.56 -29.33
C GLN A 311 14.35 3.46 -27.81
N GLU A 312 14.89 4.50 -27.15
CA GLU A 312 14.98 4.51 -25.69
C GLU A 312 13.60 4.52 -25.03
N SER A 313 12.60 5.16 -25.63
CA SER A 313 11.21 5.13 -25.15
C SER A 313 10.62 3.70 -25.19
N ARG A 314 10.94 2.90 -26.22
CA ARG A 314 10.55 1.48 -26.28
C ARG A 314 11.22 0.67 -25.18
N GLU A 315 12.51 0.89 -24.96
CA GLU A 315 13.26 0.24 -23.88
C GLU A 315 12.73 0.66 -22.49
N ALA A 316 12.42 1.94 -22.29
CA ALA A 316 11.87 2.46 -21.06
C ALA A 316 10.49 1.85 -20.76
N LEU A 317 9.63 1.69 -21.77
CA LEU A 317 8.35 1.01 -21.62
C LEU A 317 8.54 -0.47 -21.22
N ALA A 318 9.44 -1.18 -21.90
CA ALA A 318 9.73 -2.58 -21.57
C ALA A 318 10.27 -2.74 -20.13
N ILE A 319 11.13 -1.82 -19.67
CA ILE A 319 11.60 -1.79 -18.28
C ILE A 319 10.45 -1.47 -17.32
N ALA A 320 9.59 -0.50 -17.65
CA ALA A 320 8.48 -0.10 -16.81
C ALA A 320 7.45 -1.23 -16.62
N GLU A 321 7.30 -2.13 -17.60
CA GLU A 321 6.43 -3.31 -17.50
C GLU A 321 6.92 -4.36 -16.48
N THR A 322 8.21 -4.34 -16.11
CA THR A 322 8.78 -5.36 -15.20
C THR A 322 8.33 -5.23 -13.74
N ASP A 323 7.84 -4.06 -13.31
CA ASP A 323 7.38 -3.82 -11.94
C ASP A 323 6.23 -2.81 -11.92
N GLY A 324 5.18 -3.07 -11.13
CA GLY A 324 3.99 -2.22 -11.01
C GLY A 324 4.25 -0.79 -10.51
N ARG A 325 5.41 -0.53 -9.90
CA ARG A 325 5.84 0.77 -9.38
C ARG A 325 6.63 1.61 -10.39
N LEU A 326 6.95 1.04 -11.55
CA LEU A 326 7.68 1.72 -12.62
C LEU A 326 6.72 2.27 -13.67
N PHE A 327 7.07 3.47 -14.13
CA PHE A 327 6.42 4.23 -15.18
C PHE A 327 7.49 4.74 -16.14
N CYS A 328 7.10 5.31 -17.27
CA CYS A 328 8.05 5.88 -18.21
C CYS A 328 7.49 7.08 -18.95
N THR A 329 8.38 7.75 -19.68
CA THR A 329 8.04 8.84 -20.60
C THR A 329 8.21 8.39 -22.05
N VAL A 330 7.55 9.07 -22.98
CA VAL A 330 7.76 8.89 -24.43
C VAL A 330 8.01 10.23 -25.07
N GLY A 331 9.15 10.38 -25.74
CA GLY A 331 9.54 11.64 -26.36
C GLY A 331 10.93 11.58 -26.98
N VAL A 332 11.37 12.72 -27.50
CA VAL A 332 12.66 12.91 -28.15
C VAL A 332 13.39 14.10 -27.53
N HIS A 333 14.53 13.80 -26.92
CA HIS A 333 15.39 14.76 -26.25
C HIS A 333 16.01 15.75 -27.26
N PRO A 334 16.28 17.01 -26.87
CA PRO A 334 16.90 18.01 -27.76
C PRO A 334 18.12 17.48 -28.52
N THR A 335 18.99 16.71 -27.87
CA THR A 335 20.21 16.17 -28.52
C THR A 335 19.95 15.06 -29.54
N ARG A 336 18.74 14.52 -29.58
CA ARG A 336 18.31 13.41 -30.45
C ARG A 336 17.31 13.85 -31.52
N CYS A 337 16.89 15.11 -31.55
CA CYS A 337 15.87 15.58 -32.51
C CYS A 337 16.21 15.36 -34.00
N LYS A 338 17.49 15.14 -34.35
CA LYS A 338 17.88 14.72 -35.70
C LYS A 338 17.23 13.40 -36.13
N GLU A 339 16.83 12.53 -35.21
CA GLU A 339 16.19 11.25 -35.56
C GLU A 339 14.94 11.43 -36.39
N PHE A 340 14.21 12.54 -36.23
CA PHE A 340 13.06 12.87 -37.08
C PHE A 340 13.48 13.04 -38.53
N GLU A 341 14.56 13.75 -38.82
CA GLU A 341 15.04 13.98 -40.19
C GLU A 341 15.78 12.76 -40.75
N GLU A 342 16.59 12.09 -39.91
CA GLU A 342 17.33 10.88 -40.27
C GLU A 342 16.43 9.67 -40.55
N SER A 343 15.19 9.65 -40.02
CA SER A 343 14.18 8.65 -40.37
C SER A 343 13.77 8.65 -41.86
N GLY A 344 14.02 9.76 -42.57
CA GLY A 344 13.56 9.99 -43.94
C GLY A 344 12.08 10.39 -44.03
N ASP A 345 11.28 10.20 -42.97
CA ASP A 345 9.87 10.57 -42.89
C ASP A 345 9.52 11.04 -41.46
N PRO A 346 9.70 12.34 -41.17
CA PRO A 346 9.43 12.91 -39.85
C PRO A 346 8.00 12.70 -39.35
N GLU A 347 7.02 12.62 -40.26
CA GLU A 347 5.62 12.42 -39.88
C GLU A 347 5.37 10.97 -39.50
N LYS A 348 5.92 10.00 -40.24
CA LYS A 348 5.89 8.60 -39.81
C LYS A 348 6.59 8.41 -38.46
N HIS A 349 7.74 9.03 -38.24
CA HIS A 349 8.44 8.98 -36.95
C HIS A 349 7.58 9.53 -35.80
N PHE A 350 6.86 10.64 -36.05
CA PHE A 350 5.88 11.17 -35.11
C PHE A 350 4.73 10.19 -34.85
N GLN A 351 4.20 9.52 -35.89
CA GLN A 351 3.16 8.50 -35.72
C GLN A 351 3.65 7.29 -34.92
N ASP A 352 4.92 6.89 -35.07
CA ASP A 352 5.51 5.80 -34.28
C ASP A 352 5.64 6.16 -32.79
N LEU A 353 6.03 7.41 -32.48
CA LEU A 353 6.02 7.93 -31.10
C LEU A 353 4.61 7.96 -30.53
N LEU A 354 3.62 8.42 -31.32
CA LEU A 354 2.23 8.47 -30.90
C LEU A 354 1.65 7.07 -30.64
N SER A 355 1.98 6.10 -31.51
CA SER A 355 1.58 4.70 -31.36
C SER A 355 2.14 4.12 -30.06
N LEU A 356 3.44 4.32 -29.80
CA LEU A 356 4.09 3.88 -28.58
C LEU A 356 3.51 4.53 -27.32
N ALA A 357 3.23 5.84 -27.36
CA ALA A 357 2.60 6.53 -26.25
C ALA A 357 1.21 5.97 -25.96
N LYS A 358 0.38 5.74 -26.99
CA LYS A 358 -0.96 5.13 -26.83
C LYS A 358 -0.89 3.71 -26.25
N GLU A 359 0.04 2.89 -26.74
CA GLU A 359 0.29 1.55 -26.20
C GLU A 359 0.64 1.62 -24.70
N GLY A 360 1.61 2.46 -24.35
CA GLY A 360 2.06 2.61 -22.97
C GLY A 360 1.01 3.22 -22.04
N ILE A 361 0.13 4.11 -22.54
CA ILE A 361 -1.04 4.63 -21.81
C ILE A 361 -2.03 3.48 -21.53
N GLN A 362 -2.33 2.65 -22.53
CA GLN A 362 -3.24 1.51 -22.38
C GLN A 362 -2.71 0.52 -21.33
N LYS A 363 -1.39 0.34 -21.25
CA LYS A 363 -0.72 -0.46 -20.23
C LYS A 363 -0.59 0.22 -18.86
N GLY A 364 -0.95 1.50 -18.75
CA GLY A 364 -0.82 2.28 -17.52
C GLY A 364 0.63 2.60 -17.14
N LYS A 365 1.54 2.62 -18.11
CA LYS A 365 2.99 2.81 -17.90
C LYS A 365 3.53 4.15 -18.37
N VAL A 366 3.01 4.68 -19.48
CA VAL A 366 3.45 5.99 -19.99
C VAL A 366 2.66 7.10 -19.31
N VAL A 367 3.36 7.98 -18.60
CA VAL A 367 2.75 9.03 -17.76
C VAL A 367 3.08 10.45 -18.19
N ALA A 368 4.01 10.64 -19.13
CA ALA A 368 4.37 11.95 -19.65
C ALA A 368 4.89 11.88 -21.08
N VAL A 369 4.71 12.98 -21.81
CA VAL A 369 5.41 13.24 -23.08
C VAL A 369 6.74 13.91 -22.78
N GLY A 370 7.82 13.29 -23.23
CA GLY A 370 9.18 13.72 -22.95
C GLY A 370 10.11 12.52 -22.79
N GLU A 371 11.39 12.71 -22.55
CA GLU A 371 12.03 14.00 -22.34
C GLU A 371 12.15 14.81 -23.63
N CYS A 372 11.70 16.08 -23.61
CA CYS A 372 11.78 16.98 -24.77
C CYS A 372 11.99 18.43 -24.32
N GLY A 373 12.56 19.28 -25.19
CA GLY A 373 12.89 20.66 -24.82
C GLY A 373 14.10 21.19 -25.57
N LEU A 374 14.91 22.02 -24.92
CA LEU A 374 16.07 22.71 -25.53
C LEU A 374 17.33 22.57 -24.65
N ASP A 375 18.46 22.21 -25.26
CA ASP A 375 19.78 22.16 -24.63
C ASP A 375 20.82 22.87 -25.52
N TYR A 376 21.14 24.12 -25.15
CA TYR A 376 22.10 24.95 -25.90
C TYR A 376 23.56 24.70 -25.51
N ASP A 377 23.82 23.93 -24.45
CA ASP A 377 25.17 23.44 -24.15
C ASP A 377 25.56 22.21 -25.00
N ARG A 378 24.62 21.70 -25.80
CA ARG A 378 24.76 20.45 -26.56
C ARG A 378 24.48 20.60 -28.06
N LEU A 379 24.67 21.80 -28.61
CA LEU A 379 24.44 22.11 -30.03
C LEU A 379 25.28 21.26 -31.01
N HIS A 380 26.40 20.70 -30.55
CA HIS A 380 27.21 19.77 -31.35
C HIS A 380 26.49 18.45 -31.65
N PHE A 381 25.52 18.03 -30.81
CA PHE A 381 24.67 16.88 -31.11
C PHE A 381 23.52 17.25 -32.05
N CYS A 382 22.81 18.33 -31.74
CA CYS A 382 21.67 18.80 -32.53
C CYS A 382 21.63 20.35 -32.59
N PRO A 383 21.62 20.97 -33.79
CA PRO A 383 21.50 22.42 -33.95
C PRO A 383 20.23 22.99 -33.34
N ALA A 384 20.28 24.24 -32.86
CA ALA A 384 19.19 24.92 -32.17
C ALA A 384 17.89 24.96 -33.00
N GLU A 385 17.99 25.20 -34.31
CA GLU A 385 16.82 25.23 -35.20
C GLU A 385 16.06 23.89 -35.25
N ILE A 386 16.80 22.78 -35.28
CA ILE A 386 16.21 21.43 -35.27
C ILE A 386 15.60 21.14 -33.88
N GLN A 387 16.29 21.53 -32.81
CA GLN A 387 15.75 21.38 -31.44
C GLN A 387 14.42 22.13 -31.29
N LYS A 388 14.35 23.40 -31.69
CA LYS A 388 13.12 24.22 -31.61
C LYS A 388 11.97 23.61 -32.41
N LYS A 389 12.23 23.25 -33.67
CA LYS A 389 11.25 22.65 -34.58
C LYS A 389 10.60 21.39 -33.99
N TYR A 390 11.41 20.46 -33.48
CA TYR A 390 10.92 19.18 -32.97
C TYR A 390 10.52 19.21 -31.50
N PHE A 391 10.96 20.21 -30.73
CA PHE A 391 10.35 20.52 -29.45
C PHE A 391 8.90 20.99 -29.64
N GLU A 392 8.67 21.97 -30.54
CA GLU A 392 7.32 22.47 -30.82
C GLU A 392 6.39 21.36 -31.39
N LYS A 393 6.89 20.49 -32.27
CA LYS A 393 6.11 19.35 -32.80
C LYS A 393 5.65 18.40 -31.68
N GLN A 394 6.41 18.22 -30.60
CA GLN A 394 6.04 17.31 -29.50
C GLN A 394 4.89 17.84 -28.62
N PHE A 395 4.52 19.12 -28.69
CA PHE A 395 3.27 19.60 -28.12
C PHE A 395 2.04 19.01 -28.82
N GLU A 396 2.16 18.60 -30.08
CA GLU A 396 1.10 17.85 -30.77
C GLU A 396 0.88 16.48 -30.12
N LEU A 397 1.97 15.80 -29.73
CA LEU A 397 1.91 14.52 -29.03
C LEU A 397 1.23 14.69 -27.66
N ALA A 398 1.60 15.71 -26.89
CA ALA A 398 0.95 16.05 -25.62
C ALA A 398 -0.54 16.38 -25.80
N TYR A 399 -0.88 17.14 -26.85
CA TYR A 399 -2.26 17.51 -27.15
C TYR A 399 -3.15 16.31 -27.47
N ILE A 400 -2.64 15.36 -28.26
CA ILE A 400 -3.39 14.16 -28.66
C ILE A 400 -3.51 13.19 -27.48
N THR A 401 -2.43 12.97 -26.73
CA THR A 401 -2.39 11.97 -25.64
C THR A 401 -2.98 12.48 -24.33
N LYS A 402 -3.14 13.80 -24.17
CA LYS A 402 -3.57 14.49 -22.95
C LYS A 402 -2.62 14.29 -21.75
N LEU A 403 -1.44 13.74 -21.99
CA LEU A 403 -0.42 13.57 -20.97
C LEU A 403 0.25 14.91 -20.61
N PRO A 404 0.72 15.08 -19.37
CA PRO A 404 1.61 16.17 -19.01
C PRO A 404 2.96 16.02 -19.73
N MET A 405 3.75 17.10 -19.74
CA MET A 405 5.08 17.11 -20.37
C MET A 405 6.21 17.00 -19.34
N PHE A 406 7.26 16.26 -19.71
CA PHE A 406 8.52 16.14 -18.98
C PHE A 406 9.61 16.87 -19.78
N LEU A 407 9.95 18.08 -19.33
CA LEU A 407 10.60 19.11 -20.15
C LEU A 407 12.06 19.35 -19.76
N HIS A 408 12.95 19.35 -20.75
CA HIS A 408 14.36 19.67 -20.60
C HIS A 408 14.62 21.14 -20.95
N MET A 409 15.36 21.85 -20.11
CA MET A 409 15.80 23.21 -20.42
C MET A 409 17.21 23.44 -19.87
N ARG A 410 18.12 23.85 -20.75
CA ARG A 410 19.48 24.24 -20.38
C ARG A 410 20.00 25.36 -21.27
N ALA A 411 20.35 26.49 -20.63
CA ALA A 411 20.90 27.67 -21.30
C ALA A 411 20.03 28.18 -22.48
N ALA A 412 18.72 27.91 -22.43
CA ALA A 412 17.79 28.13 -23.53
C ALA A 412 16.46 28.74 -23.06
N ALA A 413 16.45 29.40 -21.90
CA ALA A 413 15.23 29.83 -21.21
C ALA A 413 14.33 30.74 -22.04
N ALA A 414 14.89 31.66 -22.84
CA ALA A 414 14.13 32.59 -23.68
C ALA A 414 13.28 31.84 -24.73
N ASP A 415 13.93 31.13 -25.65
CA ASP A 415 13.28 30.36 -26.71
C ASP A 415 12.38 29.25 -26.13
N PHE A 416 12.80 28.63 -25.02
CA PHE A 416 11.99 27.63 -24.32
C PHE A 416 10.66 28.23 -23.84
N CYS A 417 10.69 29.36 -23.13
CA CYS A 417 9.49 30.01 -22.62
C CYS A 417 8.60 30.52 -23.75
N GLU A 418 9.17 31.03 -24.84
CA GLU A 418 8.41 31.45 -26.03
C GLU A 418 7.62 30.28 -26.64
N ILE A 419 8.27 29.13 -26.84
CA ILE A 419 7.62 27.94 -27.38
C ILE A 419 6.55 27.40 -26.43
N VAL A 420 6.81 27.36 -25.12
CA VAL A 420 5.84 26.93 -24.11
C VAL A 420 4.62 27.84 -24.08
N GLU A 421 4.81 29.17 -24.10
CA GLU A 421 3.71 30.15 -24.11
C GLU A 421 2.86 30.02 -25.38
N LYS A 422 3.50 29.90 -26.55
CA LYS A 422 2.80 29.68 -27.83
C LYS A 422 1.94 28.42 -27.82
N ASN A 423 2.32 27.40 -27.05
CA ASN A 423 1.66 26.10 -27.00
C ASN A 423 0.91 25.86 -25.67
N LYS A 424 0.65 26.88 -24.85
CA LYS A 424 0.05 26.75 -23.51
C LYS A 424 -1.28 25.99 -23.45
N ASP A 425 -2.09 26.09 -24.50
CA ASP A 425 -3.40 25.42 -24.60
C ASP A 425 -3.30 23.98 -25.13
N ARG A 426 -2.10 23.53 -25.52
CA ARG A 426 -1.87 22.22 -26.14
C ARG A 426 -1.40 21.15 -25.15
N PHE A 427 -1.20 21.48 -23.88
CA PHE A 427 -0.77 20.52 -22.87
C PHE A 427 -1.43 20.79 -21.51
N SER A 428 -1.48 19.77 -20.65
CA SER A 428 -2.16 19.83 -19.34
C SER A 428 -1.29 20.35 -18.20
N GLY A 429 -0.04 20.75 -18.50
CA GLY A 429 1.01 21.09 -17.54
C GLY A 429 2.20 20.16 -17.65
N GLY A 430 3.21 20.39 -16.81
CA GLY A 430 4.43 19.60 -16.89
C GLY A 430 5.42 19.90 -15.77
N VAL A 431 6.61 19.34 -15.90
CA VAL A 431 7.76 19.64 -15.05
C VAL A 431 8.93 20.03 -15.93
N THR A 432 9.61 21.12 -15.61
CA THR A 432 10.97 21.40 -16.10
C THR A 432 11.93 20.65 -15.19
N HIS A 433 12.42 19.51 -15.67
CA HIS A 433 13.24 18.60 -14.88
C HIS A 433 14.70 19.08 -14.83
N SER A 434 15.47 18.58 -13.86
CA SER A 434 16.91 18.82 -13.70
C SER A 434 17.26 20.31 -13.75
N PHE A 435 16.48 21.14 -13.06
CA PHE A 435 16.60 22.60 -13.18
C PHE A 435 17.89 23.10 -12.54
N THR A 436 18.70 23.85 -13.31
CA THR A 436 20.00 24.39 -12.87
C THR A 436 20.17 25.89 -13.12
N ASP A 437 19.17 26.54 -13.68
CA ASP A 437 19.26 27.92 -14.20
C ASP A 437 18.91 28.95 -13.11
N SER A 438 18.81 30.22 -13.52
CA SER A 438 18.66 31.36 -12.61
C SER A 438 17.29 31.41 -11.92
N MET A 439 17.19 32.17 -10.82
CA MET A 439 15.91 32.43 -10.16
C MET A 439 14.92 33.16 -11.09
N ASP A 440 15.42 34.03 -11.98
CA ASP A 440 14.59 34.74 -12.94
C ASP A 440 13.96 33.78 -13.95
N ASP A 441 14.72 32.81 -14.44
CA ASP A 441 14.20 31.78 -15.33
C ASP A 441 13.23 30.85 -14.60
N CYS A 442 13.52 30.52 -13.34
CA CYS A 442 12.58 29.80 -12.48
C CYS A 442 11.25 30.56 -12.33
N ASN A 443 11.28 31.87 -12.11
CA ASN A 443 10.07 32.69 -11.97
C ASN A 443 9.25 32.72 -13.27
N LYS A 444 9.90 32.82 -14.43
CA LYS A 444 9.22 32.71 -15.74
C LYS A 444 8.52 31.36 -15.87
N LEU A 445 9.19 30.26 -15.53
CA LEU A 445 8.60 28.92 -15.55
C LEU A 445 7.41 28.81 -14.57
N LEU A 446 7.53 29.40 -13.38
CA LEU A 446 6.47 29.35 -12.38
C LEU A 446 5.24 30.22 -12.73
N SER A 447 5.39 31.23 -13.59
CA SER A 447 4.24 32.01 -14.09
C SER A 447 3.27 31.18 -14.94
N PHE A 448 3.72 30.05 -15.49
CA PHE A 448 2.83 29.04 -16.05
C PHE A 448 2.20 28.24 -14.92
N ASP A 449 0.91 28.45 -14.65
CA ASP A 449 0.17 27.89 -13.50
C ASP A 449 0.39 26.37 -13.28
N LYS A 450 0.53 25.62 -14.38
CA LYS A 450 0.61 24.15 -14.37
C LYS A 450 2.03 23.58 -14.51
N MET A 451 3.07 24.40 -14.33
CA MET A 451 4.48 23.99 -14.45
C MET A 451 5.11 23.64 -13.10
N TYR A 452 5.92 22.60 -13.02
CA TYR A 452 6.66 22.23 -11.81
C TYR A 452 8.16 22.31 -12.08
N ILE A 453 8.96 22.38 -11.02
CA ILE A 453 10.42 22.40 -11.11
C ILE A 453 10.98 21.12 -10.49
N GLY A 454 11.74 20.36 -11.28
CA GLY A 454 12.43 19.14 -10.86
C GLY A 454 13.82 19.46 -10.31
N ILE A 455 14.13 18.91 -9.12
CA ILE A 455 15.37 19.13 -8.40
C ILE A 455 16.14 17.82 -8.25
N ASN A 456 17.42 17.81 -8.62
CA ASN A 456 18.35 16.70 -8.40
C ASN A 456 19.71 17.18 -7.88
N GLY A 457 20.71 16.29 -7.81
CA GLY A 457 22.04 16.68 -7.35
C GLY A 457 22.79 17.67 -8.24
N CYS A 458 22.40 17.84 -9.51
CA CYS A 458 22.91 18.91 -10.37
C CYS A 458 22.33 20.28 -9.99
N SER A 459 21.08 20.33 -9.54
CA SER A 459 20.40 21.50 -8.97
C SER A 459 20.93 21.94 -7.59
N LEU A 460 21.96 21.27 -7.06
CA LEU A 460 22.44 21.45 -5.68
C LEU A 460 23.97 21.65 -5.61
N LYS A 461 24.59 22.00 -6.74
CA LYS A 461 26.04 22.08 -6.89
C LYS A 461 26.64 23.32 -6.26
N THR A 462 26.11 24.50 -6.55
CA THR A 462 26.64 25.79 -6.07
C THR A 462 25.75 26.40 -5.00
N THR A 463 26.28 27.41 -4.29
CA THR A 463 25.47 28.21 -3.36
C THR A 463 24.34 28.92 -4.08
N GLU A 464 24.56 29.44 -5.29
CA GLU A 464 23.48 30.07 -6.07
C GLU A 464 22.37 29.06 -6.40
N ASN A 465 22.72 27.82 -6.73
CA ASN A 465 21.70 26.79 -6.95
C ASN A 465 20.88 26.52 -5.69
N LEU A 466 21.50 26.51 -4.51
CA LEU A 466 20.76 26.35 -3.24
C LEU A 466 19.83 27.53 -2.96
N ASP A 467 20.24 28.75 -3.30
CA ASP A 467 19.40 29.95 -3.15
C ASP A 467 18.17 29.90 -4.08
N VAL A 468 18.34 29.43 -5.31
CA VAL A 468 17.24 29.16 -6.23
C VAL A 468 16.29 28.10 -5.65
N VAL A 469 16.80 26.95 -5.19
CA VAL A 469 15.98 25.90 -4.56
C VAL A 469 15.24 26.43 -3.32
N LYS A 470 15.85 27.35 -2.58
CA LYS A 470 15.22 28.01 -1.45
C LYS A 470 14.05 28.92 -1.87
N GLY A 471 14.13 29.55 -3.04
CA GLY A 471 13.06 30.38 -3.62
C GLY A 471 11.87 29.60 -4.19
N ILE A 472 12.04 28.34 -4.60
CA ILE A 472 10.96 27.54 -5.22
C ILE A 472 9.88 27.17 -4.20
N PRO A 473 8.59 27.43 -4.45
CA PRO A 473 7.50 26.97 -3.60
C PRO A 473 7.41 25.44 -3.57
N VAL A 474 7.22 24.85 -2.38
CA VAL A 474 7.28 23.39 -2.20
C VAL A 474 6.17 22.68 -2.98
N GLU A 475 4.99 23.29 -3.11
CA GLU A 475 3.85 22.82 -3.89
C GLU A 475 4.05 22.85 -5.41
N ARG A 476 5.15 23.49 -5.88
CA ARG A 476 5.57 23.53 -7.29
C ARG A 476 6.87 22.75 -7.53
N MET A 477 7.34 21.99 -6.55
CA MET A 477 8.60 21.24 -6.61
C MET A 477 8.36 19.73 -6.79
N MET A 478 9.29 19.08 -7.49
CA MET A 478 9.47 17.63 -7.54
C MET A 478 10.95 17.29 -7.33
N ILE A 479 11.24 16.04 -6.96
CA ILE A 479 12.62 15.56 -6.73
C ILE A 479 12.95 14.38 -7.63
N GLU A 480 14.20 14.29 -8.02
CA GLU A 480 14.71 13.24 -8.90
C GLU A 480 16.20 13.00 -8.69
N THR A 481 16.73 11.91 -9.26
CA THR A 481 18.17 11.66 -9.24
C THR A 481 18.85 11.97 -10.56
N ASP A 482 18.13 11.82 -11.68
CA ASP A 482 18.71 11.76 -13.02
C ASP A 482 19.79 10.65 -13.13
N SER A 483 19.60 9.56 -12.36
CA SER A 483 20.57 8.46 -12.30
C SER A 483 20.79 7.84 -13.67
N PRO A 484 22.03 7.51 -14.08
CA PRO A 484 23.21 7.37 -13.23
C PRO A 484 24.02 8.66 -13.01
N TYR A 485 23.51 9.81 -13.45
CA TYR A 485 24.18 11.11 -13.37
C TYR A 485 23.90 11.83 -12.04
N CYS A 486 24.31 13.09 -11.95
CA CYS A 486 23.96 14.03 -10.87
C CYS A 486 24.16 13.53 -9.43
N GLU A 487 25.17 12.68 -9.17
CA GLU A 487 25.60 12.33 -7.81
C GLU A 487 25.93 13.61 -7.00
N ILE A 488 25.46 13.69 -5.75
CA ILE A 488 25.86 14.77 -4.82
C ILE A 488 27.26 14.46 -4.30
N LYS A 489 28.24 15.28 -4.71
CA LYS A 489 29.66 15.08 -4.39
C LYS A 489 30.08 15.91 -3.18
N ASN A 490 31.21 15.53 -2.57
CA ASN A 490 31.82 16.28 -1.47
C ASN A 490 32.21 17.73 -1.81
N THR A 491 32.29 18.07 -3.11
CA THR A 491 32.59 19.41 -3.60
C THR A 491 31.33 20.26 -3.82
N HIS A 492 30.13 19.68 -3.72
CA HIS A 492 28.88 20.41 -3.94
C HIS A 492 28.45 21.12 -2.66
N ALA A 493 27.84 22.30 -2.80
CA ALA A 493 27.33 23.09 -1.67
C ALA A 493 26.28 22.31 -0.86
N GLY A 494 25.45 21.50 -1.51
CA GLY A 494 24.42 20.70 -0.85
C GLY A 494 24.93 19.60 0.09
N ILE A 495 26.20 19.20 0.01
CA ILE A 495 26.71 18.03 0.75
C ILE A 495 26.54 18.16 2.27
N GLY A 496 26.59 19.39 2.81
CA GLY A 496 26.46 19.65 4.25
C GLY A 496 25.13 19.19 4.86
N PHE A 497 24.10 18.99 4.04
CA PHE A 497 22.78 18.55 4.48
C PHE A 497 22.55 17.05 4.32
N VAL A 498 23.42 16.34 3.60
CA VAL A 498 23.26 14.91 3.30
C VAL A 498 23.53 14.07 4.55
N LYS A 499 22.58 13.20 4.90
CA LYS A 499 22.64 12.30 6.07
C LYS A 499 22.69 10.84 5.62
N SER A 500 21.90 10.46 4.62
CA SER A 500 21.80 9.09 4.14
C SER A 500 22.99 8.69 3.28
N LYS A 501 23.54 7.48 3.50
CA LYS A 501 24.70 6.94 2.79
C LYS A 501 24.54 5.44 2.56
N TRP A 502 25.07 4.95 1.44
CA TRP A 502 25.10 3.53 1.09
C TRP A 502 26.55 3.05 0.91
N PRO A 503 26.87 1.79 1.24
CA PRO A 503 28.16 1.18 0.93
C PRO A 503 28.43 1.24 -0.57
N SER A 504 29.64 1.67 -0.96
CA SER A 504 30.01 1.81 -2.38
C SER A 504 31.33 1.13 -2.72
N LYS A 505 31.35 0.45 -3.88
CA LYS A 505 32.54 -0.22 -4.41
C LYS A 505 32.83 0.23 -5.84
N LYS A 506 34.09 0.10 -6.27
CA LYS A 506 34.44 0.36 -7.67
C LYS A 506 33.80 -0.70 -8.56
N LYS A 507 33.49 -0.36 -9.82
CA LYS A 507 32.87 -1.28 -10.79
C LYS A 507 33.65 -2.58 -11.00
N GLU A 508 34.98 -2.57 -10.85
CA GLU A 508 35.84 -3.76 -10.96
C GLU A 508 35.73 -4.71 -9.75
N LYS A 509 35.13 -4.22 -8.65
CA LYS A 509 34.87 -4.98 -7.41
C LYS A 509 33.37 -4.97 -7.11
N TYR A 510 32.56 -5.15 -8.15
CA TYR A 510 31.10 -5.14 -8.05
C TYR A 510 30.59 -6.08 -6.95
N ASP A 511 29.58 -5.61 -6.24
CA ASP A 511 28.92 -6.33 -5.16
C ASP A 511 27.45 -5.90 -5.16
N GLN A 512 26.53 -6.86 -5.18
CA GLN A 512 25.10 -6.61 -5.26
C GLN A 512 24.56 -5.82 -4.04
N GLU A 513 25.23 -5.88 -2.89
CA GLU A 513 24.80 -5.14 -1.69
C GLU A 513 25.32 -3.69 -1.67
N CYS A 514 26.16 -3.31 -2.64
CA CYS A 514 26.79 -1.99 -2.71
C CYS A 514 26.37 -1.21 -3.96
N ILE A 515 26.39 0.12 -3.87
CA ILE A 515 26.31 0.99 -5.04
C ILE A 515 27.65 1.00 -5.78
N VAL A 516 27.61 1.23 -7.10
CA VAL A 516 28.84 1.41 -7.89
C VAL A 516 29.33 2.85 -7.78
N LYS A 517 30.60 3.04 -7.38
CA LYS A 517 31.21 4.37 -7.25
C LYS A 517 31.15 5.14 -8.57
N GLY A 518 30.59 6.34 -8.52
CA GLY A 518 30.41 7.22 -9.68
C GLY A 518 29.21 6.88 -10.57
N ARG A 519 28.37 5.92 -10.17
CA ARG A 519 27.06 5.64 -10.76
C ARG A 519 26.00 5.98 -9.72
N ASN A 520 25.27 7.07 -9.93
CA ASN A 520 24.16 7.43 -9.05
C ASN A 520 23.02 6.41 -9.19
N GLU A 521 22.19 6.29 -8.15
CA GLU A 521 21.07 5.35 -8.13
C GLU A 521 19.81 5.99 -7.55
N PRO A 522 18.60 5.47 -7.85
CA PRO A 522 17.34 6.06 -7.38
C PRO A 522 17.21 6.13 -5.85
N CYS A 523 17.89 5.23 -5.11
CA CYS A 523 17.94 5.32 -3.65
C CYS A 523 18.49 6.66 -3.14
N SER A 524 19.38 7.30 -3.92
CA SER A 524 19.97 8.61 -3.60
C SER A 524 18.98 9.77 -3.70
N VAL A 525 17.76 9.59 -4.21
CA VAL A 525 16.72 10.65 -4.18
C VAL A 525 16.43 11.11 -2.75
N ARG A 526 16.67 10.23 -1.77
CA ARG A 526 16.63 10.55 -0.34
C ARG A 526 17.62 11.65 0.04
N GLN A 527 18.81 11.68 -0.56
CA GLN A 527 19.78 12.74 -0.32
C GLN A 527 19.29 14.07 -0.88
N VAL A 528 18.65 14.07 -2.05
CA VAL A 528 18.05 15.28 -2.63
C VAL A 528 16.98 15.84 -1.69
N LEU A 529 16.09 14.99 -1.17
CA LEU A 529 15.09 15.38 -0.17
C LEU A 529 15.73 15.98 1.10
N GLU A 530 16.83 15.40 1.59
CA GLU A 530 17.57 15.92 2.76
C GLU A 530 18.18 17.30 2.50
N VAL A 531 18.74 17.52 1.31
CA VAL A 531 19.29 18.82 0.93
C VAL A 531 18.19 19.87 0.78
N VAL A 532 17.06 19.54 0.13
CA VAL A 532 15.91 20.44 0.00
C VAL A 532 15.37 20.81 1.39
N ALA A 533 15.23 19.85 2.30
CA ALA A 533 14.80 20.11 3.67
C ALA A 533 15.77 21.06 4.39
N GLY A 534 17.06 20.75 4.28
CA GLY A 534 18.12 21.52 4.94
C GLY A 534 18.24 22.95 4.43
N CYS A 535 18.26 23.17 3.11
CA CYS A 535 18.42 24.51 2.55
C CYS A 535 17.18 25.40 2.79
N LYS A 536 15.98 24.81 2.86
CA LYS A 536 14.73 25.52 3.15
C LYS A 536 14.44 25.67 4.65
N GLY A 537 15.26 25.07 5.53
CA GLY A 537 15.06 25.12 6.98
C GLY A 537 13.81 24.35 7.45
N ILE A 538 13.38 23.33 6.69
CA ILE A 538 12.20 22.52 7.01
C ILE A 538 12.62 21.36 7.90
N ASN A 539 12.13 21.36 9.15
CA ASN A 539 12.44 20.30 10.12
C ASN A 539 11.56 19.06 9.94
N ASP A 540 10.31 19.23 9.46
CA ASP A 540 9.37 18.14 9.19
C ASP A 540 9.59 17.56 7.78
N ILE A 541 10.59 16.69 7.67
CA ILE A 541 10.95 16.05 6.39
C ILE A 541 9.85 15.10 5.89
N ASP A 542 9.04 14.54 6.79
CA ASP A 542 7.93 13.66 6.44
C ASP A 542 6.83 14.45 5.71
N ASN A 543 6.50 15.64 6.21
CA ASN A 543 5.55 16.52 5.53
C ASN A 543 6.08 17.05 4.21
N LEU A 544 7.37 17.43 4.14
CA LEU A 544 8.00 17.79 2.87
C LEU A 544 7.90 16.63 1.86
N SER A 545 8.26 15.42 2.27
CA SER A 545 8.16 14.20 1.46
C SER A 545 6.73 13.98 0.96
N ARG A 546 5.73 14.12 1.84
CA ARG A 546 4.31 13.99 1.50
C ARG A 546 3.87 15.02 0.45
N THR A 547 4.26 16.28 0.61
CA THR A 547 3.90 17.34 -0.35
C THR A 547 4.52 17.06 -1.72
N LEU A 548 5.81 16.77 -1.79
CA LEU A 548 6.50 16.45 -3.04
C LEU A 548 5.89 15.21 -3.71
N TYR A 549 5.61 14.17 -2.93
CA TYR A 549 4.95 12.96 -3.41
C TYR A 549 3.56 13.26 -4.01
N HIS A 550 2.75 14.09 -3.33
CA HIS A 550 1.43 14.48 -3.82
C HIS A 550 1.48 15.36 -5.07
N ASN A 551 2.44 16.29 -5.16
CA ASN A 551 2.68 17.10 -6.36
C ASN A 551 2.89 16.20 -7.58
N THR A 552 3.78 15.23 -7.44
CA THR A 552 4.12 14.27 -8.50
C THR A 552 2.93 13.37 -8.87
N CYS A 553 2.26 12.76 -7.89
CA CYS A 553 1.08 11.93 -8.15
C CYS A 553 -0.04 12.70 -8.85
N ARG A 554 -0.31 13.93 -8.42
CA ARG A 554 -1.34 14.79 -9.03
C ARG A 554 -0.98 15.12 -10.48
N ARG A 555 0.28 15.46 -10.75
CA ARG A 555 0.70 15.90 -12.09
C ARG A 555 0.71 14.78 -13.11
N PHE A 556 1.32 13.65 -12.76
CA PHE A 556 1.46 12.50 -13.65
C PHE A 556 0.30 11.50 -13.55
N GLN A 557 -0.76 11.87 -12.83
CA GLN A 557 -1.94 11.02 -12.60
C GLN A 557 -1.57 9.59 -12.13
N MET A 558 -0.46 9.46 -11.39
CA MET A 558 0.05 8.19 -10.86
C MET A 558 -0.76 7.69 -9.65
N ALA A 559 -1.86 8.38 -9.32
CA ALA A 559 -2.78 8.02 -8.26
C ALA A 559 -3.68 6.88 -8.72
N VAL A 560 -3.50 5.70 -8.11
CA VAL A 560 -4.46 4.62 -7.84
C VAL A 560 -5.51 4.32 -8.93
N ALA A 561 -5.28 4.60 -10.22
CA ALA A 561 -6.32 4.42 -11.23
C ALA A 561 -6.76 2.95 -11.30
N ALA A 562 -5.85 1.98 -11.15
CA ALA A 562 -6.23 0.56 -11.16
C ALA A 562 -7.00 0.12 -9.89
N PRO A 563 -6.50 0.29 -8.64
CA PRO A 563 -7.28 -0.12 -7.47
C PRO A 563 -8.52 0.75 -7.21
N PHE A 564 -8.49 2.03 -7.60
CA PHE A 564 -9.65 2.92 -7.49
C PHE A 564 -10.69 2.62 -8.57
N LYS A 565 -10.29 2.29 -9.81
CA LYS A 565 -11.20 1.78 -10.83
C LYS A 565 -11.77 0.43 -10.43
N GLU A 566 -10.99 -0.44 -9.79
CA GLU A 566 -11.49 -1.69 -9.23
C GLU A 566 -12.50 -1.43 -8.11
N PHE A 567 -12.18 -0.53 -7.17
CA PHE A 567 -13.11 -0.04 -6.15
C PHE A 567 -14.40 0.52 -6.78
N CYS A 568 -14.30 1.48 -7.70
CA CYS A 568 -15.45 2.09 -8.36
C CYS A 568 -16.30 1.06 -9.11
N ASN A 569 -15.76 -0.09 -9.52
CA ASN A 569 -16.52 -1.10 -10.27
C ASN A 569 -16.95 -2.32 -9.45
N GLN A 570 -16.79 -2.27 -8.13
CA GLN A 570 -17.36 -3.24 -7.20
C GLN A 570 -18.81 -2.88 -6.82
N THR A 571 -19.55 -3.86 -6.31
CA THR A 571 -20.87 -3.66 -5.71
C THR A 571 -20.74 -3.43 -4.21
N TYR A 572 -21.49 -2.47 -3.68
CA TYR A 572 -21.49 -2.06 -2.29
C TYR A 572 -22.90 -2.23 -1.71
N ALA A 573 -23.05 -3.11 -0.73
CA ALA A 573 -24.36 -3.42 -0.12
C ALA A 573 -25.44 -3.79 -1.18
N GLY A 574 -25.02 -4.50 -2.24
CA GLY A 574 -25.90 -4.87 -3.35
C GLY A 574 -26.08 -3.80 -4.43
N SER A 575 -25.61 -2.56 -4.21
CA SER A 575 -25.71 -1.47 -5.17
C SER A 575 -24.43 -1.24 -5.97
N SER A 576 -24.57 -0.91 -7.25
CA SER A 576 -23.44 -0.47 -8.06
C SER A 576 -23.06 0.98 -7.73
N ILE A 577 -21.82 1.38 -8.04
CA ILE A 577 -21.42 2.79 -7.90
C ILE A 577 -22.31 3.72 -8.73
N ALA A 578 -22.87 3.22 -9.84
CA ALA A 578 -23.77 3.97 -10.69
C ALA A 578 -25.05 4.33 -9.93
N GLU A 579 -25.62 3.38 -9.18
CA GLU A 579 -26.80 3.61 -8.34
C GLU A 579 -26.50 4.56 -7.18
N ILE A 580 -25.33 4.41 -6.55
CA ILE A 580 -24.90 5.25 -5.43
C ILE A 580 -24.69 6.70 -5.91
N LEU A 581 -23.95 6.89 -7.00
CA LEU A 581 -23.72 8.22 -7.56
C LEU A 581 -25.04 8.84 -8.01
N CYS A 582 -25.90 8.07 -8.67
CA CYS A 582 -27.20 8.57 -9.11
C CYS A 582 -28.06 9.03 -7.93
N SER A 583 -28.15 8.22 -6.85
CA SER A 583 -28.84 8.62 -5.62
C SER A 583 -28.20 9.84 -4.95
N PHE A 584 -26.88 9.96 -5.00
CA PHE A 584 -26.16 11.12 -4.48
C PHE A 584 -26.51 12.40 -5.25
N PHE A 585 -26.49 12.36 -6.59
CA PHE A 585 -26.95 13.47 -7.43
C PHE A 585 -28.40 13.85 -7.10
N ASP A 586 -29.28 12.86 -7.01
CA ASP A 586 -30.69 13.09 -6.67
C ASP A 586 -30.87 13.75 -5.29
N ASN A 587 -30.11 13.31 -4.29
CA ASN A 587 -30.17 13.86 -2.94
C ASN A 587 -29.69 15.32 -2.86
N ILE A 588 -28.76 15.72 -3.72
CA ILE A 588 -28.25 17.11 -3.78
C ILE A 588 -29.17 18.00 -4.62
N LEU A 589 -29.73 17.47 -5.71
CA LEU A 589 -30.51 18.26 -6.68
C LEU A 589 -32.00 18.38 -6.32
N LYS A 590 -32.54 17.48 -5.49
CA LYS A 590 -33.93 17.55 -5.01
C LYS A 590 -34.15 18.68 -3.99
N LYS A 591 -35.42 19.04 -3.77
CA LYS A 591 -35.84 20.03 -2.76
C LYS A 591 -35.31 19.67 -1.35
N GLY A 592 -34.72 20.63 -0.64
CA GLY A 592 -34.11 20.36 0.66
C GLY A 592 -32.69 19.78 0.60
N GLY A 593 -32.27 19.32 -0.59
CA GLY A 593 -30.94 18.83 -0.88
C GLY A 593 -29.94 19.97 -0.90
N GLY A 594 -28.91 19.89 -0.07
CA GLY A 594 -27.84 20.89 -0.04
C GLY A 594 -28.23 22.24 0.59
N GLU A 595 -29.36 22.36 1.30
CA GLU A 595 -29.76 23.61 1.99
C GLU A 595 -28.73 24.11 3.01
N ASN A 596 -27.85 23.23 3.50
CA ASN A 596 -26.75 23.56 4.40
C ASN A 596 -25.43 23.92 3.68
N MET A 597 -25.44 24.04 2.35
CA MET A 597 -24.26 24.27 1.52
C MET A 597 -24.46 25.51 0.63
N SER A 598 -23.39 26.26 0.36
CA SER A 598 -23.44 27.35 -0.62
C SER A 598 -23.54 26.79 -2.05
N ASP A 599 -24.00 27.61 -3.00
CA ASP A 599 -24.06 27.24 -4.41
C ASP A 599 -22.69 26.79 -4.95
N GLU A 600 -21.60 27.49 -4.58
CA GLU A 600 -20.25 27.10 -5.00
C GLU A 600 -19.83 25.74 -4.42
N ALA A 601 -20.19 25.46 -3.17
CA ALA A 601 -19.88 24.17 -2.54
C ALA A 601 -20.67 23.02 -3.19
N ILE A 602 -21.88 23.29 -3.65
CA ILE A 602 -22.71 22.32 -4.37
C ILE A 602 -22.14 22.06 -5.75
N GLU A 603 -21.79 23.11 -6.51
CA GLU A 603 -21.15 22.96 -7.82
C GLU A 603 -19.81 22.20 -7.73
N GLU A 604 -18.96 22.52 -6.74
CA GLU A 604 -17.71 21.81 -6.51
C GLU A 604 -17.94 20.32 -6.18
N THR A 605 -18.99 20.04 -5.39
CA THR A 605 -19.34 18.68 -5.00
C THR A 605 -19.88 17.87 -6.19
N LEU A 606 -20.73 18.48 -7.02
CA LEU A 606 -21.26 17.89 -8.24
C LEU A 606 -20.14 17.66 -9.27
N ASP A 607 -19.21 18.61 -9.42
CA ASP A 607 -18.05 18.47 -10.31
C ASP A 607 -17.14 17.30 -9.88
N LYS A 608 -16.86 17.18 -8.57
CA LYS A 608 -16.14 16.02 -8.02
C LYS A 608 -16.86 14.70 -8.28
N ALA A 609 -18.18 14.66 -8.14
CA ALA A 609 -18.99 13.48 -8.41
C ALA A 609 -18.99 13.10 -9.90
N VAL A 610 -19.09 14.09 -10.81
CA VAL A 610 -18.95 13.87 -12.26
C VAL A 610 -17.57 13.32 -12.59
N ASN A 611 -16.50 13.84 -11.98
CA ASN A 611 -15.15 13.34 -12.18
C ASN A 611 -14.98 11.87 -11.73
N MET A 612 -15.78 11.37 -10.78
CA MET A 612 -15.74 9.95 -10.39
C MET A 612 -16.24 9.02 -11.50
N LEU A 613 -17.11 9.50 -12.40
CA LEU A 613 -17.60 8.70 -13.52
C LEU A 613 -16.47 8.30 -14.48
N ALA A 614 -15.32 9.00 -14.48
CA ALA A 614 -14.17 8.64 -15.32
C ALA A 614 -13.54 7.29 -14.94
N TYR A 615 -13.89 6.75 -13.76
CA TYR A 615 -13.32 5.55 -13.19
C TYR A 615 -14.32 4.37 -13.17
N ILE A 616 -15.53 4.53 -13.72
CA ILE A 616 -16.51 3.43 -13.82
C ILE A 616 -16.43 2.78 -15.21
N ASN A 617 -16.77 1.50 -15.32
CA ASN A 617 -16.75 0.74 -16.56
C ASN A 617 -17.97 1.07 -17.43
N ASP A 618 -17.91 0.71 -18.72
CA ASP A 618 -18.96 1.06 -19.69
C ASP A 618 -20.34 0.54 -19.27
N LYS A 619 -20.40 -0.64 -18.64
CA LYS A 619 -21.65 -1.22 -18.12
C LYS A 619 -22.28 -0.34 -17.04
N ASN A 620 -21.51 0.07 -16.04
CA ASN A 620 -21.95 0.94 -14.95
C ASN A 620 -22.24 2.36 -15.47
N MET A 621 -21.51 2.82 -16.48
CA MET A 621 -21.72 4.11 -17.13
C MET A 621 -23.07 4.17 -17.86
N VAL A 622 -23.41 3.12 -18.63
CA VAL A 622 -24.73 2.99 -19.27
C VAL A 622 -25.84 2.92 -18.22
N GLN A 623 -25.62 2.15 -17.14
CA GLN A 623 -26.58 2.07 -16.03
C GLN A 623 -26.80 3.43 -15.36
N PHE A 624 -25.74 4.21 -15.12
CA PHE A 624 -25.81 5.55 -14.55
C PHE A 624 -26.69 6.46 -15.41
N GLY A 625 -26.48 6.49 -16.73
CA GLY A 625 -27.30 7.31 -17.63
C GLY A 625 -28.79 6.98 -17.60
N GLN A 626 -29.12 5.68 -17.56
CA GLN A 626 -30.50 5.23 -17.48
C GLN A 626 -31.17 5.67 -16.17
N LEU A 627 -30.47 5.51 -15.04
CA LEU A 627 -31.00 5.91 -13.73
C LEU A 627 -31.10 7.44 -13.62
N TYR A 628 -30.08 8.17 -14.07
CA TYR A 628 -30.02 9.62 -13.96
C TYR A 628 -31.12 10.27 -14.82
N SER A 629 -31.38 9.75 -16.02
CA SER A 629 -32.47 10.23 -16.87
C SER A 629 -33.86 9.97 -16.26
N GLN A 630 -34.08 8.82 -15.62
CA GLN A 630 -35.33 8.54 -14.91
C GLN A 630 -35.57 9.50 -13.75
N GLN A 631 -34.54 9.76 -12.93
CA GLN A 631 -34.65 10.67 -11.82
C GLN A 631 -34.80 12.13 -12.27
N LEU A 632 -34.11 12.54 -13.34
CA LEU A 632 -34.28 13.86 -13.95
C LEU A 632 -35.74 14.10 -14.38
N VAL A 633 -36.36 13.12 -15.07
CA VAL A 633 -37.79 13.19 -15.43
C VAL A 633 -38.66 13.39 -14.20
N GLN A 634 -38.39 12.63 -13.14
CA GLN A 634 -39.17 12.69 -11.92
C GLN A 634 -39.05 14.08 -11.25
N ARG A 635 -37.84 14.63 -11.18
CA ARG A 635 -37.58 15.95 -10.59
C ARG A 635 -38.19 17.09 -11.41
N LEU A 636 -38.19 16.99 -12.75
CA LEU A 636 -38.77 18.01 -13.63
C LEU A 636 -40.30 17.98 -13.65
N LEU A 637 -40.92 16.79 -13.61
CA LEU A 637 -42.38 16.66 -13.71
C LEU A 637 -43.11 16.81 -12.37
N PHE A 638 -42.50 16.40 -11.26
CA PHE A 638 -43.21 16.26 -9.99
C PHE A 638 -42.63 17.09 -8.84
N ASP A 639 -41.40 17.59 -8.94
CA ASP A 639 -40.78 18.44 -7.90
C ASP A 639 -40.72 19.90 -8.34
N THR A 640 -41.67 20.71 -7.83
CA THR A 640 -41.88 22.12 -8.16
C THR A 640 -40.76 23.09 -7.71
N SER A 641 -39.61 22.60 -7.25
CA SER A 641 -38.49 23.41 -6.76
C SER A 641 -37.12 22.81 -7.04
N SER A 642 -36.97 22.03 -8.12
CA SER A 642 -35.65 21.70 -8.64
C SER A 642 -34.96 22.98 -9.13
N ASN A 643 -33.70 23.19 -8.75
CA ASN A 643 -32.93 24.34 -9.22
C ASN A 643 -32.45 24.02 -10.65
N ILE A 644 -33.17 24.55 -11.64
CA ILE A 644 -32.93 24.32 -13.08
C ILE A 644 -31.49 24.69 -13.46
N ASP A 645 -30.92 25.75 -12.89
CA ASP A 645 -29.54 26.17 -13.18
C ASP A 645 -28.51 25.11 -12.74
N ARG A 646 -28.75 24.44 -11.62
CA ARG A 646 -27.88 23.35 -11.13
C ARG A 646 -28.03 22.07 -11.96
N GLU A 647 -29.24 21.79 -12.46
CA GLU A 647 -29.48 20.69 -13.41
C GLU A 647 -28.77 20.96 -14.74
N GLU A 648 -28.89 22.17 -15.29
CA GLU A 648 -28.17 22.59 -16.50
C GLU A 648 -26.65 22.52 -16.32
N PHE A 649 -26.12 23.00 -15.19
CA PHE A 649 -24.70 22.90 -14.86
C PHE A 649 -24.22 21.44 -14.86
N THR A 650 -24.96 20.55 -14.16
CA THR A 650 -24.61 19.14 -14.04
C THR A 650 -24.66 18.44 -15.39
N ILE A 651 -25.71 18.69 -16.19
CA ILE A 651 -25.85 18.14 -17.54
C ILE A 651 -24.73 18.65 -18.45
N LYS A 652 -24.36 19.93 -18.35
CA LYS A 652 -23.24 20.50 -19.12
C LYS A 652 -21.90 19.83 -18.76
N LYS A 653 -21.67 19.53 -17.48
CA LYS A 653 -20.49 18.78 -17.04
C LYS A 653 -20.51 17.34 -17.53
N LEU A 654 -21.65 16.66 -17.45
CA LEU A 654 -21.82 15.32 -18.01
C LEU A 654 -21.60 15.32 -19.54
N ASN A 655 -22.09 16.33 -20.27
CA ASN A 655 -21.86 16.51 -21.72
C ASN A 655 -20.39 16.64 -22.09
N LEU A 656 -19.62 17.37 -21.28
CA LEU A 656 -18.19 17.61 -21.53
C LEU A 656 -17.38 16.32 -21.47
N HIS A 657 -17.83 15.35 -20.66
CA HIS A 657 -17.11 14.11 -20.41
C HIS A 657 -17.73 12.88 -21.10
N TYR A 658 -19.04 12.88 -21.42
CA TYR A 658 -19.79 11.69 -21.87
C TYR A 658 -20.89 12.01 -22.91
N SER A 659 -20.48 12.44 -24.11
CA SER A 659 -21.38 12.92 -25.17
C SER A 659 -22.47 11.93 -25.63
N GLU A 660 -22.27 10.62 -25.50
CA GLU A 660 -23.25 9.60 -25.93
C GLU A 660 -24.44 9.45 -24.98
N LEU A 661 -24.30 9.88 -23.72
CA LEU A 661 -25.29 9.67 -22.65
C LEU A 661 -26.39 10.74 -22.63
N THR A 662 -26.10 11.92 -23.16
CA THR A 662 -26.77 13.15 -22.71
C THR A 662 -27.51 13.91 -23.80
N PHE A 663 -27.38 13.52 -25.07
CA PHE A 663 -28.15 14.12 -26.18
C PHE A 663 -29.67 14.04 -25.92
N LYS A 664 -30.14 12.97 -25.28
CA LYS A 664 -31.55 12.82 -24.87
C LYS A 664 -31.91 13.60 -23.61
N MET A 665 -30.95 13.89 -22.73
CA MET A 665 -31.18 14.52 -21.42
C MET A 665 -31.20 16.05 -21.50
N ALA A 666 -30.36 16.64 -22.35
CA ALA A 666 -30.34 18.09 -22.58
C ALA A 666 -31.68 18.60 -23.15
N GLY A 667 -32.35 17.80 -23.98
CA GLY A 667 -33.68 18.12 -24.51
C GLY A 667 -34.83 17.92 -23.51
N MET A 668 -34.56 17.47 -22.28
CA MET A 668 -35.60 17.32 -21.24
C MET A 668 -35.71 18.55 -20.34
N VAL A 669 -34.64 19.35 -20.26
CA VAL A 669 -34.57 20.58 -19.46
C VAL A 669 -35.01 21.82 -20.27
N CYS A 670 -34.91 21.76 -21.61
CA CYS A 670 -35.54 22.69 -22.55
C CYS A 670 -37.02 22.38 -22.74
#